data_AF-A0A7X7EF09-F1
#
_entry.id   AF-A0A7X7EF09-F1
#
_cell.length_a   1.000
_cell.length_b   1.000
_cell.length_c   1.000
_cell.angle_alpha   90.00
_cell.angle_beta   90.00
_cell.angle_gamma   90.00
#
_symmetry.space_group_name_H-M   'P 1'
#
loop_
_entity.id
_entity.type
_entity.pdbx_description
1 polymer ?
#
loop_
_entity_poly.entity_id
_entity_poly.type
_entity_poly.pdbx_seq_one_letter_code
_entity_poly.pdbx_strand_id
1 'polypeptide(L)'
;MKHKYIVLILVAQLITSSMLSALEVNVPNEVPAYQNLTVTLKPSPSEGTVKEARFFFYQKGVREPLYSEFTEQKGSWVASIPYTYLTDEELVYFAVMQNTDSAVFRTPQIGEQKARLIHDKTPPKLKLVSPKSTDLVLGKEQVVIFEVIDESALTSFSITLDGQEASRSGVFNQYLSFIVTPMDQEESIAVITMTDRYKNTATEEIRFTVKAEKAQMFLARADYRAHAELEYILGMGKSANSTDIQTVLSDQDHQLNLTFELGGDAYLKAGPVGLELLGTLKDTVSVFDIAEAYPNTLQADLQNILNLYNPINFANEFDYTGEIPRKFENDNQFLVKVSFFGPALTYQFGDQKTTFQKETIKDLGFRGTSVGLDLGFLELKVGKGLTDLGLYQVAWPQNFFGFQFAIKIKKAWYLQTNLSFISSLQGRYTDLKQSGATSDIGTLYDLSGITPDQNMVFGLSTGHENKLFSVDASFSLSLYNEDAGTIVDVNQLATDLENQGGPDLGTYVGYLDKIHAVFPILDYFLPSNGLVSGIVDKDLWGISYGVDVKVPNLGLLAWVRKTDATYKSLGSSLATDEFTFGSTVEQRYKDFAFRGGYTFKQGNIADILFNDIIALVKPDLAPTSTPTANDISPIVHTVQAGVDTPQHKLLGTLGFDYTFAYETTNAEALAKDAADSATETAIKTSTDNDTTISHTGELRWRSARYKIGSVTTNFGAKTKDSFVTEHTVDGTASGSSFWELSYALSGGVNFSRYSLSLGFDHAWSTESNALTSFGYDAKFGMKETFFDTISFTASFDQAFRSSLEAYKITGSFALEKRLGLITASANLDVSFYDSLIDNADDALATTLTVKGVFSK
;
A
#
# COMPACT_ATOMS: atom_id res chain seq x y z
N MET A 1 -23.36 -77.55 -84.01
CA MET A 1 -22.21 -76.77 -83.49
C MET A 1 -22.64 -75.69 -82.47
N LYS A 2 -23.47 -76.01 -81.46
CA LYS A 2 -23.96 -75.01 -80.47
C LYS A 2 -23.80 -75.42 -78.99
N HIS A 3 -23.15 -76.56 -78.69
CA HIS A 3 -23.06 -77.08 -77.32
C HIS A 3 -21.64 -77.11 -76.73
N LYS A 4 -20.57 -76.92 -77.53
CA LYS A 4 -19.19 -76.87 -77.01
C LYS A 4 -18.78 -75.51 -76.43
N TYR A 5 -19.37 -74.40 -76.88
CA TYR A 5 -19.06 -73.07 -76.34
C TYR A 5 -19.78 -72.76 -75.02
N ILE A 6 -20.97 -73.33 -74.79
CA ILE A 6 -21.73 -73.15 -73.54
C ILE A 6 -21.03 -73.85 -72.37
N VAL A 7 -20.51 -75.06 -72.57
CA VAL A 7 -19.76 -75.79 -71.52
C VAL A 7 -18.43 -75.11 -71.22
N LEU A 8 -17.73 -74.54 -72.21
CA LEU A 8 -16.47 -73.81 -71.95
C LEU A 8 -16.71 -72.49 -71.21
N ILE A 9 -17.82 -71.78 -71.49
CA ILE A 9 -18.21 -70.55 -70.76
C ILE A 9 -18.69 -70.89 -69.35
N LEU A 10 -19.43 -71.99 -69.16
CA LEU A 10 -19.85 -72.45 -67.82
C LEU A 10 -18.68 -72.97 -66.99
N VAL A 11 -17.70 -73.64 -67.60
CA VAL A 11 -16.47 -74.09 -66.91
C VAL A 11 -15.55 -72.89 -66.63
N ALA A 12 -15.43 -71.93 -67.56
CA ALA A 12 -14.71 -70.68 -67.29
C ALA A 12 -15.41 -69.86 -66.20
N GLN A 13 -16.75 -69.75 -66.19
CA GLN A 13 -17.52 -69.10 -65.13
C GLN A 13 -17.43 -69.85 -63.80
N LEU A 14 -17.49 -71.18 -63.78
CA LEU A 14 -17.29 -71.98 -62.57
C LEU A 14 -15.87 -71.79 -62.01
N ILE A 15 -14.84 -71.86 -62.86
CA ILE A 15 -13.43 -71.68 -62.46
C ILE A 15 -13.15 -70.23 -62.01
N THR A 16 -13.76 -69.21 -62.63
CA THR A 16 -13.66 -67.83 -62.13
C THR A 16 -14.45 -67.60 -60.85
N SER A 17 -15.57 -68.30 -60.64
CA SER A 17 -16.36 -68.19 -59.40
C SER A 17 -15.77 -68.97 -58.22
N SER A 18 -14.99 -70.02 -58.47
CA SER A 18 -14.29 -70.81 -57.44
C SER A 18 -12.90 -70.27 -57.08
N MET A 19 -12.43 -69.20 -57.72
CA MET A 19 -11.14 -68.54 -57.42
C MET A 19 -11.27 -67.17 -56.74
N LEU A 20 -12.47 -66.78 -56.31
CA LEU A 20 -12.71 -65.52 -55.61
C LEU A 20 -13.35 -65.76 -54.24
N SER A 21 -12.64 -66.44 -53.35
CA SER A 21 -12.78 -66.21 -51.91
C SER A 21 -11.89 -65.02 -51.57
N ALA A 22 -12.46 -63.82 -51.66
CA ALA A 22 -11.75 -62.59 -51.35
C ALA A 22 -12.26 -62.05 -50.03
N LEU A 23 -11.34 -61.97 -49.06
CA LEU A 23 -11.52 -61.26 -47.79
C LEU A 23 -12.02 -59.84 -48.09
N GLU A 24 -13.22 -59.51 -47.61
CA GLU A 24 -13.84 -58.22 -47.89
C GLU A 24 -13.48 -57.23 -46.77
N VAL A 25 -12.70 -56.22 -47.15
CA VAL A 25 -12.34 -55.10 -46.28
C VAL A 25 -13.03 -53.86 -46.83
N ASN A 26 -13.91 -53.28 -46.02
CA ASN A 26 -14.64 -52.10 -46.40
C ASN A 26 -13.88 -50.85 -45.97
N VAL A 27 -13.16 -50.25 -46.92
CA VAL A 27 -12.62 -48.89 -46.84
C VAL A 27 -13.30 -48.07 -47.94
N PRO A 28 -13.95 -46.95 -47.61
CA PRO A 28 -14.52 -46.06 -48.61
C PRO A 28 -13.47 -45.58 -49.61
N ASN A 29 -13.84 -45.41 -50.89
CA ASN A 29 -12.93 -44.89 -51.92
C ASN A 29 -12.41 -43.47 -51.59
N GLU A 30 -13.17 -42.73 -50.79
CA GLU A 30 -12.84 -41.41 -50.28
C GLU A 30 -12.94 -41.41 -48.75
N VAL A 31 -11.82 -41.11 -48.09
CA VAL A 31 -11.69 -41.13 -46.63
C VAL A 31 -11.39 -39.72 -46.13
N PRO A 32 -12.21 -39.13 -45.24
CA PRO A 32 -11.87 -37.86 -44.60
C PRO A 32 -10.58 -37.99 -43.78
N ALA A 33 -9.57 -37.20 -44.12
CA ALA A 33 -8.25 -37.20 -43.48
C ALA A 33 -8.25 -36.58 -42.06
N TYR A 34 -9.37 -36.01 -41.66
CA TYR A 34 -9.58 -35.28 -40.40
C TYR A 34 -10.49 -36.05 -39.42
N GLN A 35 -10.91 -37.28 -39.75
CA GLN A 35 -11.67 -38.16 -38.86
C GLN A 35 -10.99 -39.52 -38.74
N ASN A 36 -11.21 -40.21 -37.61
CA ASN A 36 -10.69 -41.56 -37.44
C ASN A 36 -11.35 -42.50 -38.46
N LEU A 37 -10.53 -43.19 -39.26
CA LEU A 37 -11.04 -44.16 -40.22
C LEU A 37 -11.40 -45.44 -39.47
N THR A 38 -12.67 -45.82 -39.53
CA THR A 38 -13.14 -47.12 -39.05
C THR A 38 -13.17 -48.10 -40.21
N VAL A 39 -12.32 -49.13 -40.15
CA VAL A 39 -12.25 -50.20 -41.15
C VAL A 39 -13.00 -51.41 -40.63
N THR A 40 -13.85 -51.99 -41.47
CA THR A 40 -14.58 -53.22 -41.14
C THR A 40 -14.12 -54.37 -42.01
N LEU A 41 -13.89 -55.52 -41.39
CA LEU A 41 -13.52 -56.77 -42.01
C LEU A 41 -14.69 -57.75 -41.95
N LYS A 42 -15.07 -58.30 -43.09
CA LYS A 42 -16.09 -59.35 -43.19
C LYS A 42 -15.49 -60.59 -43.85
N PRO A 43 -15.23 -61.67 -43.09
CA PRO A 43 -14.79 -62.93 -43.67
C PRO A 43 -15.96 -63.59 -44.41
N SER A 44 -15.65 -64.16 -45.57
CA SER A 44 -16.58 -65.00 -46.33
C SER A 44 -16.75 -66.39 -45.65
N PRO A 45 -17.84 -67.13 -45.95
CA PRO A 45 -18.05 -68.47 -45.39
C PRO A 45 -16.92 -69.47 -45.64
N SER A 46 -16.13 -69.27 -46.71
CA SER A 46 -14.96 -70.09 -47.04
C SER A 46 -13.70 -69.79 -46.22
N GLU A 47 -13.63 -68.64 -45.54
CA GLU A 47 -12.44 -68.20 -44.80
C GLU A 47 -12.48 -68.62 -43.32
N GLY A 48 -13.65 -69.02 -42.83
CA GLY A 48 -13.85 -69.55 -41.49
C GLY A 48 -13.81 -68.48 -40.39
N THR A 49 -13.63 -68.92 -39.14
CA THR A 49 -13.61 -68.02 -37.97
C THR A 49 -12.27 -67.31 -37.84
N VAL A 50 -12.30 -65.99 -37.64
CA VAL A 50 -11.10 -65.15 -37.44
C VAL A 50 -10.41 -65.52 -36.13
N LYS A 51 -9.11 -65.83 -36.20
CA LYS A 51 -8.22 -65.97 -35.04
C LYS A 51 -7.51 -64.66 -34.75
N GLU A 52 -6.95 -64.03 -35.79
CA GLU A 52 -6.34 -62.71 -35.74
C GLU A 52 -6.47 -62.02 -37.10
N ALA A 53 -6.60 -60.70 -37.11
CA ALA A 53 -6.57 -59.94 -38.35
C ALA A 53 -5.92 -58.57 -38.13
N ARG A 54 -5.21 -58.08 -39.15
CA ARG A 54 -4.50 -56.81 -39.13
C ARG A 54 -4.76 -56.03 -40.41
N PHE A 55 -4.97 -54.73 -40.25
CA PHE A 55 -5.03 -53.77 -41.34
C PHE A 55 -3.68 -53.06 -41.44
N PHE A 56 -2.98 -53.22 -42.56
CA PHE A 56 -1.69 -52.61 -42.82
C PHE A 56 -1.84 -51.40 -43.73
N PHE A 57 -1.12 -50.33 -43.45
CA PHE A 57 -1.12 -49.11 -44.27
C PHE A 57 0.24 -48.43 -44.26
N TYR A 58 0.56 -47.72 -45.33
CA TYR A 58 1.83 -47.03 -45.48
C TYR A 58 1.72 -45.54 -45.18
N GLN A 59 2.81 -44.98 -44.65
CA GLN A 59 3.03 -43.55 -44.57
C GLN A 59 4.12 -43.14 -45.56
N LYS A 60 3.97 -41.97 -46.18
CA LYS A 60 4.94 -41.44 -47.14
C LYS A 60 6.35 -41.35 -46.52
N GLY A 61 7.32 -41.99 -47.18
CA GLY A 61 8.72 -42.02 -46.76
C GLY A 61 9.10 -43.16 -45.81
N VAL A 62 8.14 -43.97 -45.35
CA VAL A 62 8.39 -45.15 -44.50
C VAL A 62 8.32 -46.43 -45.33
N ARG A 63 9.37 -47.26 -45.27
CA ARG A 63 9.47 -48.49 -46.06
C ARG A 63 8.63 -49.65 -45.49
N GLU A 64 8.40 -49.66 -44.19
CA GLU A 64 7.61 -50.68 -43.50
C GLU A 64 6.18 -50.18 -43.24
N PRO A 65 5.14 -51.00 -43.48
CA PRO A 65 3.77 -50.61 -43.22
C PRO A 65 3.48 -50.59 -41.71
N LEU A 66 2.72 -49.57 -41.28
CA LEU A 66 2.08 -49.57 -39.97
C LEU A 66 0.88 -50.53 -39.97
N TYR A 67 0.45 -50.97 -38.81
CA TYR A 67 -0.75 -51.80 -38.71
C TYR A 67 -1.67 -51.42 -37.55
N SER A 68 -2.96 -51.67 -37.74
CA SER A 68 -3.98 -51.70 -36.68
C SER A 68 -4.55 -53.11 -36.60
N GLU A 69 -4.69 -53.63 -35.38
CA GLU A 69 -5.34 -54.92 -35.17
C GLU A 69 -6.86 -54.76 -35.26
N PHE A 70 -7.54 -55.73 -35.87
CA PHE A 70 -9.00 -55.80 -35.86
C PHE A 70 -9.46 -56.40 -34.53
N THR A 71 -10.51 -55.83 -33.97
CA THR A 71 -11.18 -56.32 -32.75
C THR A 71 -12.64 -56.63 -33.05
N GLU A 72 -13.18 -57.69 -32.46
CA GLU A 72 -14.59 -58.04 -32.64
C GLU A 72 -15.49 -57.08 -31.86
N GLN A 73 -16.36 -56.36 -32.58
CA GLN A 73 -17.36 -55.45 -32.01
C GLN A 73 -18.72 -55.74 -32.64
N LYS A 74 -19.69 -56.18 -31.82
CA LYS A 74 -21.09 -56.45 -32.24
C LYS A 74 -21.19 -57.37 -33.48
N GLY A 75 -20.37 -58.41 -33.55
CA GLY A 75 -20.38 -59.38 -34.65
C GLY A 75 -19.70 -58.89 -35.94
N SER A 76 -18.93 -57.81 -35.89
CA SER A 76 -18.07 -57.34 -36.99
C SER A 76 -16.66 -57.09 -36.48
N TRP A 77 -15.64 -57.39 -37.30
CA TRP A 77 -14.25 -57.14 -36.96
C TRP A 77 -13.89 -55.71 -37.38
N VAL A 78 -13.47 -54.89 -36.43
CA VAL A 78 -13.26 -53.45 -36.61
C VAL A 78 -11.84 -53.04 -36.22
N ALA A 79 -11.18 -52.29 -37.08
CA ALA A 79 -9.92 -51.60 -36.81
C ALA A 79 -10.15 -50.09 -36.92
N SER A 80 -9.50 -49.30 -36.07
CA SER A 80 -9.63 -47.83 -36.07
C SER A 80 -8.28 -47.19 -36.31
N ILE A 81 -8.16 -46.41 -37.37
CA ILE A 81 -6.93 -45.68 -37.70
C ILE A 81 -7.13 -44.23 -37.25
N PRO A 82 -6.31 -43.74 -36.29
CA PRO A 82 -6.41 -42.35 -35.87
C PRO A 82 -6.11 -41.40 -37.03
N TYR A 83 -6.87 -40.30 -37.14
CA TYR A 83 -6.71 -39.30 -38.21
C TYR A 83 -5.30 -38.68 -38.24
N THR A 84 -4.56 -38.72 -37.14
CA THR A 84 -3.17 -38.25 -37.05
C THR A 84 -2.23 -39.01 -37.99
N TYR A 85 -2.60 -40.24 -38.40
CA TYR A 85 -1.84 -41.07 -39.34
C TYR A 85 -2.33 -40.97 -40.79
N LEU A 86 -3.43 -40.25 -41.06
CA LEU A 86 -4.06 -40.09 -42.38
C LEU A 86 -3.61 -38.76 -43.04
N THR A 87 -2.30 -38.59 -43.27
CA THR A 87 -1.71 -37.26 -43.62
C THR A 87 -1.36 -37.06 -45.09
N ASP A 88 -1.47 -38.12 -45.90
CA ASP A 88 -1.03 -38.13 -47.29
C ASP A 88 -2.21 -37.87 -48.26
N GLU A 89 -1.94 -37.78 -49.56
CA GLU A 89 -3.00 -37.61 -50.58
C GLU A 89 -3.80 -38.91 -50.80
N GLU A 90 -3.21 -40.06 -50.50
CA GLU A 90 -3.80 -41.39 -50.67
C GLU A 90 -3.43 -42.29 -49.48
N LEU A 91 -4.41 -43.05 -48.98
CA LEU A 91 -4.19 -44.15 -48.05
C LEU A 91 -3.88 -45.41 -48.87
N VAL A 92 -2.65 -45.90 -48.78
CA VAL A 92 -2.22 -47.16 -49.42
C VAL A 92 -2.25 -48.27 -48.38
N TYR A 93 -3.01 -49.35 -48.62
CA TYR A 93 -3.30 -50.36 -47.60
C TYR A 93 -3.48 -51.79 -48.13
N PHE A 94 -3.41 -52.76 -47.21
CA PHE A 94 -3.85 -54.14 -47.40
C PHE A 94 -4.26 -54.74 -46.05
N ALA A 95 -5.06 -55.80 -46.03
CA ALA A 95 -5.38 -56.51 -44.78
C ALA A 95 -4.97 -57.98 -44.84
N VAL A 96 -4.65 -58.53 -43.68
CA VAL A 96 -4.29 -59.93 -43.49
C VAL A 96 -5.14 -60.50 -42.36
N MET A 97 -5.72 -61.68 -42.58
CA MET A 97 -6.48 -62.45 -41.59
C MET A 97 -5.86 -63.84 -41.48
N GLN A 98 -5.68 -64.33 -40.26
CA GLN A 98 -5.45 -65.74 -39.98
C GLN A 98 -6.72 -66.34 -39.37
N ASN A 99 -7.16 -67.51 -39.85
CA ASN A 99 -8.28 -68.23 -39.26
C ASN A 99 -7.83 -69.19 -38.13
N THR A 100 -8.79 -69.82 -37.46
CA THR A 100 -8.51 -70.77 -36.35
C THR A 100 -7.72 -72.01 -36.79
N ASP A 101 -7.78 -72.37 -38.07
CA ASP A 101 -7.03 -73.48 -38.68
C ASP A 101 -5.61 -73.06 -39.13
N SER A 102 -5.19 -71.84 -38.77
CA SER A 102 -3.90 -71.24 -39.11
C SER A 102 -3.67 -70.93 -40.59
N ALA A 103 -4.71 -71.00 -41.42
CA ALA A 103 -4.67 -70.51 -42.80
C ALA A 103 -4.67 -68.98 -42.85
N VAL A 104 -3.86 -68.41 -43.74
CA VAL A 104 -3.68 -66.95 -43.87
C VAL A 104 -4.30 -66.45 -45.17
N PHE A 105 -5.15 -65.43 -45.05
CA PHE A 105 -5.85 -64.76 -46.14
C PHE A 105 -5.40 -63.30 -46.21
N ARG A 106 -5.22 -62.76 -47.42
CA ARG A 106 -4.81 -61.38 -47.66
C ARG A 106 -5.70 -60.73 -48.71
N THR A 107 -6.05 -59.46 -48.49
CA THR A 107 -6.74 -58.64 -49.49
C THR A 107 -6.02 -57.29 -49.71
N PRO A 108 -5.71 -56.90 -50.95
CA PRO A 108 -5.81 -57.73 -52.16
C PRO A 108 -4.80 -58.90 -52.10
N GLN A 109 -5.03 -59.99 -52.83
CA GLN A 109 -4.14 -61.16 -52.81
C GLN A 109 -2.69 -60.81 -53.24
N ILE A 110 -2.53 -59.83 -54.14
CA ILE A 110 -1.24 -59.30 -54.62
C ILE A 110 -1.34 -57.77 -54.67
N GLY A 111 -0.28 -57.05 -54.27
CA GLY A 111 -0.22 -55.58 -54.32
C GLY A 111 -0.93 -54.89 -53.15
N GLU A 112 -1.31 -53.63 -53.33
CA GLU A 112 -1.95 -52.77 -52.33
C GLU A 112 -3.19 -52.10 -52.92
N GLN A 113 -4.17 -51.77 -52.08
CA GLN A 113 -5.32 -50.95 -52.43
C GLN A 113 -5.07 -49.49 -52.04
N LYS A 114 -5.83 -48.59 -52.66
CA LYS A 114 -5.72 -47.14 -52.44
C LYS A 114 -7.09 -46.53 -52.20
N ALA A 115 -7.18 -45.66 -51.21
CA ALA A 115 -8.30 -44.76 -51.01
C ALA A 115 -7.80 -43.31 -51.05
N ARG A 116 -8.59 -42.41 -51.63
CA ARG A 116 -8.25 -40.99 -51.68
C ARG A 116 -8.52 -40.35 -50.32
N LEU A 117 -7.56 -39.59 -49.79
CA LEU A 117 -7.75 -38.83 -48.58
C LEU A 117 -8.35 -37.45 -48.91
N ILE A 118 -9.50 -37.12 -48.32
CA ILE A 118 -10.13 -35.81 -48.48
C ILE A 118 -9.67 -34.91 -47.34
N HIS A 119 -8.99 -33.83 -47.69
CA HIS A 119 -8.65 -32.76 -46.75
C HIS A 119 -9.85 -31.88 -46.47
N ASP A 120 -9.90 -31.37 -45.25
CA ASP A 120 -10.89 -30.38 -44.86
C ASP A 120 -10.70 -29.07 -45.65
N LYS A 121 -11.82 -28.45 -45.99
CA LYS A 121 -11.91 -27.17 -46.72
C LYS A 121 -12.70 -26.12 -45.93
N THR A 122 -13.11 -26.44 -44.71
CA THR A 122 -13.97 -25.60 -43.88
C THR A 122 -13.09 -24.80 -42.95
N PRO A 123 -13.11 -23.45 -43.01
CA PRO A 123 -12.37 -22.64 -42.05
C PRO A 123 -12.95 -22.78 -40.62
N PRO A 124 -12.11 -22.67 -39.58
CA PRO A 124 -12.55 -22.66 -38.17
C PRO A 124 -13.55 -21.54 -37.88
N LYS A 125 -14.43 -21.76 -36.90
CA LYS A 125 -15.39 -20.75 -36.41
C LYS A 125 -15.37 -20.64 -34.89
N LEU A 126 -15.78 -19.48 -34.37
CA LEU A 126 -15.89 -19.24 -32.93
C LEU A 126 -17.34 -19.18 -32.45
N LYS A 127 -17.55 -19.63 -31.22
CA LYS A 127 -18.78 -19.44 -30.47
C LYS A 127 -18.45 -18.95 -29.07
N LEU A 128 -18.96 -17.78 -28.70
CA LEU A 128 -18.72 -17.20 -27.37
C LEU A 128 -19.33 -18.07 -26.27
N VAL A 129 -18.52 -18.45 -25.28
CA VAL A 129 -18.91 -19.27 -24.12
C VAL A 129 -18.94 -18.41 -22.85
N SER A 130 -17.94 -17.54 -22.69
CA SER A 130 -17.84 -16.61 -21.57
C SER A 130 -17.26 -15.27 -22.06
N PRO A 131 -17.79 -14.11 -21.66
CA PRO A 131 -19.04 -13.94 -20.90
C PRO A 131 -20.29 -14.44 -21.66
N LYS A 132 -21.41 -14.68 -20.94
CA LYS A 132 -22.67 -15.19 -21.53
C LYS A 132 -23.30 -14.23 -22.55
N SER A 133 -22.94 -12.95 -22.49
CA SER A 133 -23.28 -11.89 -23.45
C SER A 133 -22.01 -11.14 -23.82
N THR A 134 -22.04 -10.34 -24.89
CA THR A 134 -20.94 -9.47 -25.32
C THR A 134 -20.78 -8.23 -24.42
N ASP A 135 -20.99 -8.37 -23.11
CA ASP A 135 -20.84 -7.30 -22.12
C ASP A 135 -19.58 -7.50 -21.27
N LEU A 136 -18.75 -6.47 -21.17
CA LEU A 136 -17.61 -6.38 -20.26
C LEU A 136 -17.84 -5.30 -19.19
N VAL A 137 -17.06 -5.34 -18.12
CA VAL A 137 -17.14 -4.48 -16.94
C VAL A 137 -15.92 -3.59 -16.87
N LEU A 138 -16.14 -2.27 -16.82
CA LEU A 138 -15.08 -1.26 -16.75
C LEU A 138 -14.15 -1.49 -15.55
N GLY A 139 -12.84 -1.48 -15.78
CA GLY A 139 -11.81 -1.54 -14.75
C GLY A 139 -11.60 -2.92 -14.10
N LYS A 140 -12.24 -3.98 -14.62
CA LYS A 140 -12.15 -5.34 -14.06
C LYS A 140 -11.49 -6.31 -15.03
N GLU A 141 -10.55 -7.11 -14.51
CA GLU A 141 -9.97 -8.22 -15.27
C GLU A 141 -11.01 -9.33 -15.48
N GLN A 142 -11.25 -9.70 -16.74
CA GLN A 142 -12.25 -10.70 -17.12
C GLN A 142 -11.67 -11.70 -18.13
N VAL A 143 -12.07 -12.96 -17.99
CA VAL A 143 -11.69 -14.03 -18.92
C VAL A 143 -12.76 -14.18 -20.00
N VAL A 144 -12.34 -14.05 -21.26
CA VAL A 144 -13.14 -14.34 -22.44
C VAL A 144 -12.78 -15.72 -22.95
N ILE A 145 -13.79 -16.55 -23.22
CA ILE A 145 -13.65 -17.93 -23.69
C ILE A 145 -14.55 -18.14 -24.89
N PHE A 146 -13.99 -18.67 -25.96
CA PHE A 146 -14.68 -19.16 -27.14
C PHE A 146 -14.52 -20.67 -27.26
N GLU A 147 -15.59 -21.34 -27.67
CA GLU A 147 -15.57 -22.69 -28.22
C GLU A 147 -15.21 -22.60 -29.71
N VAL A 148 -14.16 -23.32 -30.10
CA VAL A 148 -13.70 -23.43 -31.47
C VAL A 148 -14.48 -24.57 -32.14
N ILE A 149 -15.21 -24.23 -33.20
CA ILE A 149 -15.94 -25.18 -34.04
C ILE A 149 -15.09 -25.44 -35.28
N ASP A 150 -14.38 -26.56 -35.26
CA ASP A 150 -13.48 -27.00 -36.33
C ASP A 150 -13.42 -28.53 -36.39
N GLU A 151 -13.34 -29.10 -37.60
CA GLU A 151 -13.25 -30.55 -37.83
C GLU A 151 -11.78 -31.04 -37.85
N SER A 152 -10.81 -30.14 -38.04
CA SER A 152 -9.41 -30.48 -38.34
C SER A 152 -8.37 -30.06 -37.29
N ALA A 153 -8.82 -29.47 -36.19
CA ALA A 153 -8.02 -28.88 -35.11
C ALA A 153 -7.13 -27.69 -35.54
N LEU A 154 -7.02 -26.71 -34.64
CA LEU A 154 -6.22 -25.49 -34.85
C LEU A 154 -4.72 -25.77 -34.82
N THR A 155 -3.98 -25.18 -35.76
CA THR A 155 -2.51 -25.15 -35.75
C THR A 155 -1.94 -23.84 -35.25
N SER A 156 -2.63 -22.72 -35.49
CA SER A 156 -2.18 -21.41 -35.03
C SER A 156 -3.35 -20.45 -34.83
N PHE A 157 -3.14 -19.47 -33.96
CA PHE A 157 -4.08 -18.38 -33.72
C PHE A 157 -3.33 -17.09 -33.36
N SER A 158 -3.95 -15.95 -33.62
CA SER A 158 -3.49 -14.62 -33.19
C SER A 158 -4.68 -13.81 -32.73
N ILE A 159 -4.52 -13.09 -31.62
CA ILE A 159 -5.56 -12.27 -31.00
C ILE A 159 -5.02 -10.86 -30.80
N THR A 160 -5.71 -9.88 -31.38
CA THR A 160 -5.49 -8.47 -31.07
C THR A 160 -6.71 -7.89 -30.37
N LEU A 161 -6.48 -7.27 -29.21
CA LEU A 161 -7.47 -6.52 -28.44
C LEU A 161 -7.19 -5.03 -28.62
N ASP A 162 -8.16 -4.30 -29.16
CA ASP A 162 -8.08 -2.85 -29.35
C ASP A 162 -6.80 -2.41 -30.11
N GLY A 163 -6.37 -3.25 -31.06
CA GLY A 163 -5.18 -3.03 -31.89
C GLY A 163 -3.83 -3.48 -31.27
N GLN A 164 -3.83 -4.02 -30.05
CA GLN A 164 -2.64 -4.57 -29.39
C GLN A 164 -2.73 -6.09 -29.23
N GLU A 165 -1.60 -6.78 -29.29
CA GLU A 165 -1.56 -8.24 -29.10
C GLU A 165 -1.96 -8.62 -27.66
N ALA A 166 -2.83 -9.62 -27.52
CA ALA A 166 -3.31 -10.04 -26.21
C ALA A 166 -2.17 -10.68 -25.40
N SER A 167 -1.76 -10.02 -24.31
CA SER A 167 -0.60 -10.41 -23.48
C SER A 167 -0.77 -11.75 -22.75
N ARG A 168 -2.01 -12.22 -22.58
CA ARG A 168 -2.36 -13.53 -21.98
C ARG A 168 -3.49 -14.17 -22.78
N SER A 169 -3.12 -15.05 -23.70
CA SER A 169 -4.05 -15.87 -24.50
C SER A 169 -3.56 -17.32 -24.61
N GLY A 170 -4.49 -18.24 -24.84
CA GLY A 170 -4.18 -19.66 -24.96
C GLY A 170 -5.31 -20.45 -25.59
N VAL A 171 -4.96 -21.62 -26.13
CA VAL A 171 -5.92 -22.64 -26.57
C VAL A 171 -5.72 -23.87 -25.71
N PHE A 172 -6.80 -24.35 -25.10
CA PHE A 172 -6.83 -25.61 -24.37
C PHE A 172 -7.98 -26.46 -24.90
N ASN A 173 -7.63 -27.59 -25.54
CA ASN A 173 -8.59 -28.48 -26.17
C ASN A 173 -9.39 -27.72 -27.27
N GLN A 174 -10.72 -27.68 -27.21
CA GLN A 174 -11.58 -26.92 -28.13
C GLN A 174 -11.86 -25.47 -27.68
N TYR A 175 -11.19 -24.97 -26.64
CA TYR A 175 -11.45 -23.62 -26.11
C TYR A 175 -10.29 -22.67 -26.35
N LEU A 176 -10.59 -21.51 -26.91
CA LEU A 176 -9.68 -20.39 -27.07
C LEU A 176 -10.04 -19.33 -26.03
N SER A 177 -9.07 -18.87 -25.26
CA SER A 177 -9.31 -17.88 -24.21
C SER A 177 -8.26 -16.77 -24.17
N PHE A 178 -8.68 -15.62 -23.66
CA PHE A 178 -7.81 -14.49 -23.35
C PHE A 178 -8.37 -13.68 -22.18
N ILE A 179 -7.52 -12.84 -21.60
CA ILE A 179 -7.88 -11.93 -20.52
C ILE A 179 -7.99 -10.51 -21.06
N VAL A 180 -9.03 -9.79 -20.64
CA VAL A 180 -9.27 -8.37 -20.98
C VAL A 180 -9.56 -7.56 -19.73
N THR A 181 -9.01 -6.36 -19.66
CA THR A 181 -9.28 -5.37 -18.61
C THR A 181 -9.57 -4.04 -19.29
N PRO A 182 -10.84 -3.71 -19.58
CA PRO A 182 -11.18 -2.49 -20.29
C PRO A 182 -10.96 -1.27 -19.37
N MET A 183 -10.05 -0.39 -19.79
CA MET A 183 -9.70 0.85 -19.09
C MET A 183 -10.18 2.04 -19.93
N ASP A 184 -11.13 2.81 -19.41
CA ASP A 184 -11.61 4.08 -20.00
C ASP A 184 -12.24 4.01 -21.41
N GLN A 185 -12.87 2.89 -21.80
CA GLN A 185 -13.47 2.67 -23.12
C GLN A 185 -14.94 2.23 -23.02
N GLU A 186 -15.79 2.67 -23.95
CA GLU A 186 -17.20 2.24 -24.05
C GLU A 186 -17.37 0.92 -24.82
N GLU A 187 -16.43 0.59 -25.70
CA GLU A 187 -16.38 -0.64 -26.48
C GLU A 187 -14.96 -1.21 -26.46
N SER A 188 -14.84 -2.54 -26.53
CA SER A 188 -13.58 -3.24 -26.76
C SER A 188 -13.76 -4.23 -27.91
N ILE A 189 -12.80 -4.26 -28.83
CA ILE A 189 -12.84 -5.03 -30.08
C ILE A 189 -11.74 -6.09 -30.06
N ALA A 190 -12.15 -7.35 -30.15
CA ALA A 190 -11.25 -8.48 -30.31
C ALA A 190 -11.25 -8.94 -31.77
N VAL A 191 -10.08 -8.92 -32.42
CA VAL A 191 -9.87 -9.51 -33.75
C VAL A 191 -9.09 -10.81 -33.56
N ILE A 192 -9.68 -11.92 -33.95
CA ILE A 192 -9.13 -13.26 -33.76
C ILE A 192 -8.92 -13.90 -35.13
N THR A 193 -7.67 -14.22 -35.45
CA THR A 193 -7.30 -14.95 -36.65
C THR A 193 -6.91 -16.37 -36.29
N MET A 194 -7.47 -17.36 -36.96
CA MET A 194 -7.29 -18.79 -36.70
C MET A 194 -6.90 -19.52 -37.97
N THR A 195 -6.02 -20.50 -37.87
CA THR A 195 -5.66 -21.40 -38.97
C THR A 195 -5.69 -22.85 -38.51
N ASP A 196 -6.36 -23.71 -39.27
CA ASP A 196 -6.46 -25.14 -39.00
C ASP A 196 -5.23 -25.92 -39.50
N ARG A 197 -5.28 -27.26 -39.41
CA ARG A 197 -4.23 -28.15 -39.91
C ARG A 197 -4.06 -28.17 -41.43
N TYR A 198 -5.10 -27.86 -42.19
CA TYR A 198 -5.09 -27.86 -43.65
C TYR A 198 -4.90 -26.47 -44.26
N LYS A 199 -4.53 -25.47 -43.44
CA LYS A 199 -4.29 -24.07 -43.80
C LYS A 199 -5.55 -23.32 -44.23
N ASN A 200 -6.73 -23.78 -43.81
CA ASN A 200 -7.94 -22.96 -43.88
C ASN A 200 -7.86 -21.90 -42.79
N THR A 201 -7.98 -20.63 -43.18
CA THR A 201 -7.85 -19.48 -42.28
C THR A 201 -9.18 -18.75 -42.16
N ALA A 202 -9.52 -18.31 -40.95
CA ALA A 202 -10.65 -17.44 -40.66
C ALA A 202 -10.21 -16.28 -39.76
N THR A 203 -10.80 -15.10 -39.98
CA THR A 203 -10.66 -13.94 -39.10
C THR A 203 -12.05 -13.49 -38.66
N GLU A 204 -12.27 -13.43 -37.35
CA GLU A 204 -13.51 -12.97 -36.74
C GLU A 204 -13.26 -11.72 -35.88
N GLU A 205 -14.16 -10.75 -36.00
CA GLU A 205 -14.16 -9.54 -35.17
C GLU A 205 -15.33 -9.61 -34.19
N ILE A 206 -15.05 -9.58 -32.90
CA ILE A 206 -16.03 -9.61 -31.82
C ILE A 206 -16.02 -8.24 -31.12
N ARG A 207 -17.18 -7.61 -31.04
CA ARG A 207 -17.38 -6.33 -30.35
C ARG A 207 -18.02 -6.56 -29.00
N PHE A 208 -17.35 -6.07 -27.95
CA PHE A 208 -17.85 -6.08 -26.59
C PHE A 208 -18.29 -4.69 -26.17
N THR A 209 -19.48 -4.57 -25.57
CA THR A 209 -19.93 -3.35 -24.92
C THR A 209 -19.39 -3.31 -23.49
N VAL A 210 -18.69 -2.25 -23.12
CA VAL A 210 -18.15 -2.06 -21.77
C VAL A 210 -19.17 -1.27 -20.95
N LYS A 211 -19.62 -1.86 -19.84
CA LYS A 211 -20.59 -1.26 -18.92
C LYS A 211 -19.93 -1.00 -17.58
N ALA A 212 -20.30 0.10 -16.92
CA ALA A 212 -20.01 0.27 -15.50
C ALA A 212 -20.71 -0.84 -14.70
N GLU A 213 -20.06 -1.39 -13.69
CA GLU A 213 -20.69 -2.37 -12.81
C GLU A 213 -21.96 -1.75 -12.23
N LYS A 214 -23.11 -2.38 -12.47
CA LYS A 214 -24.34 -1.99 -11.77
C LYS A 214 -24.08 -2.22 -10.28
N ALA A 215 -24.03 -1.14 -9.52
CA ALA A 215 -23.89 -1.21 -8.06
C ALA A 215 -24.88 -2.24 -7.52
N GLN A 216 -24.36 -3.25 -6.81
CA GLN A 216 -25.19 -4.32 -6.27
C GLN A 216 -26.30 -3.71 -5.40
N MET A 217 -27.56 -4.03 -5.72
CA MET A 217 -28.73 -3.52 -5.00
C MET A 217 -28.75 -4.03 -3.55
N PHE A 218 -28.18 -5.20 -3.31
CA PHE A 218 -27.96 -5.75 -1.98
C PHE A 218 -26.52 -6.26 -1.88
N LEU A 219 -25.84 -5.90 -0.81
CA LEU A 219 -24.52 -6.43 -0.47
C LEU A 219 -24.47 -6.71 1.03
N ALA A 220 -24.06 -7.91 1.41
CA ALA A 220 -23.76 -8.26 2.78
C ALA A 220 -22.35 -8.83 2.83
N ARG A 221 -21.50 -8.26 3.67
CA ARG A 221 -20.16 -8.75 3.97
C ARG A 221 -19.98 -8.76 5.48
N ALA A 222 -19.35 -9.79 5.98
CA ALA A 222 -18.95 -9.87 7.38
C ALA A 222 -17.59 -10.53 7.39
N ASP A 223 -16.61 -9.82 7.92
CA ASP A 223 -15.25 -10.27 8.09
C ASP A 223 -14.95 -10.31 9.59
N TYR A 224 -14.19 -11.32 9.99
CA TYR A 224 -13.82 -11.55 11.39
C TYR A 224 -12.31 -11.54 11.48
N ARG A 225 -11.79 -10.99 12.58
CA ARG A 225 -10.36 -10.91 12.86
C ARG A 225 -10.11 -11.53 14.22
N ALA A 226 -9.20 -12.49 14.27
CA ALA A 226 -8.75 -13.06 15.52
C ALA A 226 -7.23 -13.19 15.50
N HIS A 227 -6.58 -12.38 16.31
CA HIS A 227 -5.15 -12.40 16.54
C HIS A 227 -4.90 -12.51 18.05
N ALA A 228 -3.98 -13.38 18.42
CA ALA A 228 -3.48 -13.48 19.78
C ALA A 228 -2.00 -13.82 19.71
N GLU A 229 -1.16 -12.95 20.23
CA GLU A 229 0.28 -13.12 20.36
C GLU A 229 0.63 -13.18 21.85
N LEU A 230 1.18 -14.31 22.27
CA LEU A 230 1.82 -14.44 23.56
C LEU A 230 3.33 -14.27 23.37
N GLU A 231 3.91 -13.26 23.98
CA GLU A 231 5.33 -12.95 23.95
C GLU A 231 5.92 -13.10 25.34
N TYR A 232 6.96 -13.91 25.44
CA TYR A 232 7.81 -13.99 26.62
C TYR A 232 9.18 -13.42 26.27
N ILE A 233 9.60 -12.38 27.00
CA ILE A 233 10.91 -11.76 26.86
C ILE A 233 11.70 -12.04 28.14
N LEU A 234 12.89 -12.61 27.96
CA LEU A 234 13.89 -12.76 28.99
C LEU A 234 15.07 -11.85 28.63
N GLY A 235 15.20 -10.75 29.37
CA GLY A 235 16.34 -9.83 29.26
C GLY A 235 17.33 -10.03 30.39
N MET A 236 18.57 -9.61 30.18
CA MET A 236 19.47 -9.35 31.30
C MET A 236 19.09 -8.02 31.96
N GLY A 237 18.91 -8.01 33.28
CA GLY A 237 18.65 -6.77 34.01
C GLY A 237 19.92 -5.95 34.27
N LYS A 238 19.83 -5.02 35.21
CA LYS A 238 20.83 -3.95 35.43
C LYS A 238 22.22 -4.46 35.80
N SER A 239 22.32 -5.70 36.27
CA SER A 239 23.54 -6.37 36.70
C SER A 239 24.21 -7.18 35.59
N ALA A 240 23.81 -7.00 34.32
CA ALA A 240 24.35 -7.73 33.16
C ALA A 240 25.90 -7.73 33.07
N ASN A 241 26.55 -6.66 33.54
CA ASN A 241 28.00 -6.50 33.55
C ASN A 241 28.70 -7.05 34.82
N SER A 242 27.95 -7.67 35.74
CA SER A 242 28.53 -8.27 36.96
C SER A 242 29.25 -9.58 36.66
N THR A 243 30.40 -9.80 37.31
CA THR A 243 31.13 -11.08 37.24
C THR A 243 30.53 -12.17 38.13
N ASP A 244 29.59 -11.81 39.02
CA ASP A 244 28.88 -12.79 39.85
C ASP A 244 27.65 -13.33 39.13
N ILE A 245 27.76 -14.58 38.67
CA ILE A 245 26.68 -15.30 37.98
C ILE A 245 25.40 -15.35 38.81
N GLN A 246 25.49 -15.42 40.16
CA GLN A 246 24.29 -15.44 40.99
C GLN A 246 23.55 -14.10 40.94
N THR A 247 24.28 -12.99 41.04
CA THR A 247 23.72 -11.64 40.89
C THR A 247 23.10 -11.46 39.50
N VAL A 248 23.79 -11.86 38.42
CA VAL A 248 23.27 -11.77 37.03
C VAL A 248 22.00 -12.60 36.85
N LEU A 249 21.98 -13.85 37.33
CA LEU A 249 20.80 -14.73 37.21
C LEU A 249 19.63 -14.26 38.07
N SER A 250 19.90 -13.63 39.22
CA SER A 250 18.85 -13.09 40.10
C SER A 250 18.24 -11.78 39.61
N ASP A 251 18.95 -11.08 38.72
CA ASP A 251 18.54 -9.80 38.13
C ASP A 251 18.11 -9.98 36.67
N GLN A 252 17.62 -11.16 36.29
CA GLN A 252 17.02 -11.35 34.97
C GLN A 252 15.66 -10.65 34.91
N ASP A 253 15.42 -9.90 33.83
CA ASP A 253 14.12 -9.27 33.59
C ASP A 253 13.22 -10.24 32.83
N HIS A 254 12.04 -10.49 33.38
CA HIS A 254 11.07 -11.43 32.84
C HIS A 254 9.80 -10.67 32.50
N GLN A 255 9.44 -10.66 31.22
CA GLN A 255 8.20 -10.05 30.75
C GLN A 255 7.36 -11.10 30.02
N LEU A 256 6.08 -11.19 30.38
CA LEU A 256 5.12 -12.09 29.73
C LEU A 256 3.91 -11.27 29.27
N ASN A 257 3.90 -10.92 27.99
CA ASN A 257 2.93 -10.02 27.38
C ASN A 257 1.94 -10.83 26.53
N LEU A 258 0.65 -10.61 26.73
CA LEU A 258 -0.39 -11.04 25.81
C LEU A 258 -0.84 -9.85 24.98
N THR A 259 -0.57 -9.90 23.69
CA THR A 259 -1.16 -9.03 22.69
C THR A 259 -2.35 -9.75 22.06
N PHE A 260 -3.50 -9.12 21.93
CA PHE A 260 -4.63 -9.72 21.20
C PHE A 260 -5.41 -8.69 20.41
N GLU A 261 -6.00 -9.13 19.31
CA GLU A 261 -6.98 -8.40 18.51
C GLU A 261 -8.15 -9.35 18.21
N LEU A 262 -9.33 -9.08 18.78
CA LEU A 262 -10.53 -9.86 18.57
C LEU A 262 -11.63 -8.94 18.08
N GLY A 263 -12.13 -9.19 16.87
CA GLY A 263 -13.13 -8.30 16.30
C GLY A 263 -13.76 -8.79 15.02
N GLY A 264 -14.53 -7.90 14.44
CA GLY A 264 -15.11 -8.09 13.13
C GLY A 264 -15.67 -6.80 12.59
N ASP A 265 -15.81 -6.78 11.28
CA ASP A 265 -16.50 -5.74 10.55
C ASP A 265 -17.65 -6.36 9.74
N ALA A 266 -18.78 -5.65 9.70
CA ALA A 266 -19.96 -6.06 8.97
C ALA A 266 -20.47 -4.89 8.15
N TYR A 267 -20.67 -5.13 6.86
CA TYR A 267 -21.24 -4.18 5.93
C TYR A 267 -22.52 -4.74 5.30
N LEU A 268 -23.64 -4.05 5.50
CA LEU A 268 -24.94 -4.37 4.95
C LEU A 268 -25.44 -3.20 4.10
N LYS A 269 -25.65 -3.42 2.81
CA LYS A 269 -26.24 -2.44 1.88
C LYS A 269 -27.56 -2.97 1.33
N ALA A 270 -28.59 -2.14 1.40
CA ALA A 270 -29.90 -2.35 0.81
C ALA A 270 -30.33 -1.09 0.05
N GLY A 271 -30.20 -1.11 -1.27
CA GLY A 271 -30.50 0.02 -2.14
C GLY A 271 -29.62 1.24 -1.81
N PRO A 272 -30.21 2.41 -1.50
CA PRO A 272 -29.46 3.61 -1.14
C PRO A 272 -28.90 3.56 0.29
N VAL A 273 -29.37 2.64 1.15
CA VAL A 273 -28.96 2.60 2.57
C VAL A 273 -27.82 1.60 2.74
N GLY A 274 -26.77 2.00 3.45
CA GLY A 274 -25.67 1.13 3.88
C GLY A 274 -25.41 1.27 5.38
N LEU A 275 -25.22 0.16 6.08
CA LEU A 275 -24.84 0.05 7.48
C LEU A 275 -23.47 -0.63 7.56
N GLU A 276 -22.55 0.00 8.27
CA GLU A 276 -21.21 -0.48 8.56
C GLU A 276 -21.08 -0.57 10.09
N LEU A 277 -20.66 -1.73 10.59
CA LEU A 277 -20.41 -2.00 12.00
C LEU A 277 -18.98 -2.51 12.12
N LEU A 278 -18.21 -1.96 13.05
CA LEU A 278 -16.88 -2.42 13.40
C LEU A 278 -16.83 -2.55 14.92
N GLY A 279 -16.35 -3.68 15.40
CA GLY A 279 -16.03 -3.88 16.80
C GLY A 279 -14.74 -4.66 16.89
N THR A 280 -13.70 -4.04 17.45
CA THR A 280 -12.38 -4.64 17.60
C THR A 280 -11.89 -4.38 19.02
N LEU A 281 -11.60 -5.47 19.75
CA LEU A 281 -10.92 -5.42 21.03
C LEU A 281 -9.44 -5.63 20.77
N LYS A 282 -8.60 -4.66 21.12
CA LYS A 282 -7.16 -4.72 20.87
C LYS A 282 -6.39 -4.26 22.10
N ASP A 283 -5.45 -5.06 22.56
CA ASP A 283 -4.67 -4.75 23.75
C ASP A 283 -3.31 -5.44 23.77
N THR A 284 -2.37 -4.92 24.56
CA THR A 284 -1.10 -5.54 24.93
C THR A 284 -0.88 -5.39 26.42
N VAL A 285 -1.07 -6.49 27.15
CA VAL A 285 -1.14 -6.49 28.61
C VAL A 285 -0.31 -7.65 29.18
N SER A 286 0.38 -7.39 30.28
CA SER A 286 1.04 -8.43 31.08
C SER A 286 0.02 -9.50 31.48
N VAL A 287 0.37 -10.79 31.30
CA VAL A 287 -0.55 -11.90 31.62
C VAL A 287 -0.99 -11.89 33.09
N PHE A 288 -0.17 -11.34 33.98
CA PHE A 288 -0.48 -11.22 35.40
C PHE A 288 -1.55 -10.17 35.70
N ASP A 289 -1.71 -9.18 34.82
CA ASP A 289 -2.63 -8.06 35.00
C ASP A 289 -3.95 -8.24 34.22
N ILE A 290 -4.08 -9.28 33.38
CA ILE A 290 -5.27 -9.53 32.54
C ILE A 290 -6.58 -9.54 33.34
N ALA A 291 -6.58 -10.17 34.52
CA ALA A 291 -7.79 -10.28 35.35
C ALA A 291 -8.19 -8.95 36.00
N GLU A 292 -7.27 -7.99 36.10
CA GLU A 292 -7.56 -6.62 36.55
C GLU A 292 -7.88 -5.70 35.37
N ALA A 293 -7.19 -5.86 34.24
CA ALA A 293 -7.41 -5.12 33.01
C ALA A 293 -8.80 -5.40 32.43
N TYR A 294 -9.22 -6.66 32.41
CA TYR A 294 -10.55 -7.08 31.96
C TYR A 294 -11.35 -7.61 33.16
N PRO A 295 -12.47 -6.97 33.54
CA PRO A 295 -13.35 -6.14 32.70
C PRO A 295 -13.19 -4.61 32.82
N ASN A 296 -12.21 -4.08 33.56
CA ASN A 296 -12.06 -2.64 33.83
C ASN A 296 -12.09 -1.78 32.55
N THR A 297 -11.29 -2.15 31.57
CA THR A 297 -11.15 -1.44 30.29
C THR A 297 -12.45 -1.43 29.48
N LEU A 298 -13.10 -2.59 29.33
CA LEU A 298 -14.38 -2.73 28.62
C LEU A 298 -15.51 -1.95 29.30
N GLN A 299 -15.54 -1.94 30.63
CA GLN A 299 -16.55 -1.19 31.39
C GLN A 299 -16.35 0.32 31.19
N ALA A 300 -15.11 0.81 31.25
CA ALA A 300 -14.79 2.21 31.00
C ALA A 300 -15.12 2.61 29.55
N ASP A 301 -14.76 1.79 28.56
CA ASP A 301 -15.06 2.04 27.14
C ASP A 301 -16.56 2.07 26.86
N LEU A 302 -17.33 1.14 27.42
CA LEU A 302 -18.79 1.10 27.29
C LEU A 302 -19.45 2.31 27.98
N GLN A 303 -18.98 2.70 29.17
CA GLN A 303 -19.46 3.90 29.86
C GLN A 303 -19.24 5.16 29.01
N ASN A 304 -18.03 5.35 28.48
CA ASN A 304 -17.71 6.45 27.58
C ASN A 304 -18.62 6.46 26.33
N ILE A 305 -18.85 5.31 25.70
CA ILE A 305 -19.76 5.20 24.55
C ILE A 305 -21.19 5.57 24.93
N LEU A 306 -21.68 5.11 26.08
CA LEU A 306 -23.05 5.41 26.56
C LEU A 306 -23.23 6.90 26.90
N ASN A 307 -22.22 7.54 27.49
CA ASN A 307 -22.23 8.98 27.76
C ASN A 307 -22.30 9.81 26.46
N LEU A 308 -21.63 9.35 25.40
CA LEU A 308 -21.57 10.03 24.10
C LEU A 308 -22.75 9.69 23.16
N TYR A 309 -23.63 8.76 23.54
CA TYR A 309 -24.75 8.30 22.70
C TYR A 309 -25.80 9.39 22.43
N ASN A 310 -25.94 10.39 23.30
CA ASN A 310 -26.90 11.48 23.13
C ASN A 310 -26.20 12.80 22.76
N PRO A 311 -26.05 13.12 21.46
CA PRO A 311 -25.31 14.31 21.03
C PRO A 311 -25.96 15.64 21.47
N ILE A 312 -27.20 15.62 21.96
CA ILE A 312 -28.00 16.82 22.31
C ILE A 312 -28.03 17.08 23.83
N ASN A 313 -27.75 16.07 24.67
CA ASN A 313 -27.83 16.21 26.14
C ASN A 313 -26.44 16.28 26.79
N PHE A 314 -25.79 17.44 26.68
CA PHE A 314 -24.47 17.72 27.24
C PHE A 314 -24.37 17.52 28.76
N ALA A 315 -25.43 17.78 29.54
CA ALA A 315 -25.39 17.60 31.00
C ALA A 315 -25.08 16.14 31.41
N ASN A 316 -25.48 15.17 30.61
CA ASN A 316 -25.21 13.74 30.86
C ASN A 316 -23.85 13.28 30.29
N GLU A 317 -23.22 14.05 29.40
CA GLU A 317 -21.90 13.74 28.82
C GLU A 317 -20.77 14.02 29.84
N PHE A 318 -21.02 14.91 30.80
CA PHE A 318 -20.10 15.30 31.86
C PHE A 318 -20.56 14.85 33.26
N ASP A 319 -21.52 13.93 33.34
CA ASP A 319 -21.90 13.29 34.61
C ASP A 319 -20.97 12.11 34.90
N TYR A 320 -19.83 12.41 35.51
CA TYR A 320 -18.82 11.43 35.90
C TYR A 320 -19.16 10.68 37.21
N THR A 321 -20.40 10.81 37.71
CA THR A 321 -20.81 10.27 39.01
C THR A 321 -20.90 8.75 38.96
N GLY A 322 -19.93 8.07 39.56
CA GLY A 322 -19.88 6.60 39.60
C GLY A 322 -19.15 5.96 38.42
N GLU A 323 -18.43 6.74 37.61
CA GLU A 323 -17.57 6.22 36.55
C GLU A 323 -16.40 5.41 37.08
N ILE A 324 -16.01 4.39 36.31
CA ILE A 324 -14.86 3.55 36.61
C ILE A 324 -13.65 4.12 35.84
N PRO A 325 -12.61 4.61 36.53
CA PRO A 325 -11.43 5.11 35.85
C PRO A 325 -10.74 3.98 35.08
N ARG A 326 -10.22 4.33 33.91
CA ARG A 326 -9.45 3.41 33.09
C ARG A 326 -8.07 3.24 33.72
N LYS A 327 -7.72 2.00 34.09
CA LYS A 327 -6.43 1.70 34.74
C LYS A 327 -5.35 1.23 33.77
N PHE A 328 -5.74 0.77 32.58
CA PHE A 328 -4.86 0.18 31.58
C PHE A 328 -5.11 0.79 30.19
N GLU A 329 -4.04 0.99 29.44
CA GLU A 329 -4.10 1.37 28.02
C GLU A 329 -4.65 0.21 27.18
N ASN A 330 -5.23 0.49 26.02
CA ASN A 330 -5.85 -0.43 25.06
C ASN A 330 -6.21 0.35 23.79
N ASP A 331 -6.37 -0.36 22.68
CA ASP A 331 -6.71 0.19 21.36
C ASP A 331 -8.09 -0.29 20.89
N ASN A 332 -9.06 -0.44 21.79
CA ASN A 332 -10.40 -0.89 21.43
C ASN A 332 -11.06 0.10 20.47
N GLN A 333 -11.68 -0.42 19.41
CA GLN A 333 -12.35 0.35 18.38
C GLN A 333 -13.78 -0.13 18.17
N PHE A 334 -14.74 0.79 18.28
CA PHE A 334 -16.14 0.55 18.01
C PHE A 334 -16.68 1.62 17.07
N LEU A 335 -17.20 1.22 15.91
CA LEU A 335 -17.78 2.15 14.96
C LEU A 335 -19.12 1.62 14.45
N VAL A 336 -20.11 2.50 14.44
CA VAL A 336 -21.39 2.31 13.77
C VAL A 336 -21.53 3.42 12.75
N LYS A 337 -21.68 3.08 11.48
CA LYS A 337 -21.85 4.04 10.40
C LYS A 337 -23.05 3.70 9.54
N VAL A 338 -23.92 4.67 9.37
CA VAL A 338 -25.08 4.60 8.49
C VAL A 338 -24.88 5.57 7.34
N SER A 339 -25.14 5.10 6.12
CA SER A 339 -24.97 5.85 4.88
C SER A 339 -26.27 5.81 4.09
N PHE A 340 -26.68 6.93 3.50
CA PHE A 340 -27.87 7.08 2.69
C PHE A 340 -27.48 7.65 1.32
N PHE A 341 -28.02 7.04 0.27
CA PHE A 341 -27.71 7.30 -1.14
C PHE A 341 -26.20 7.15 -1.46
N GLY A 342 -25.58 6.09 -0.92
CA GLY A 342 -24.13 5.93 -0.97
C GLY A 342 -23.43 6.85 0.04
N PRO A 343 -22.30 7.49 -0.28
CA PRO A 343 -21.61 8.38 0.65
C PRO A 343 -22.28 9.75 0.82
N ALA A 344 -23.44 9.99 0.19
CA ALA A 344 -24.02 11.32 0.08
C ALA A 344 -24.53 11.88 1.41
N LEU A 345 -25.08 11.04 2.29
CA LEU A 345 -25.37 11.41 3.68
C LEU A 345 -24.87 10.29 4.59
N THR A 346 -24.00 10.61 5.53
CA THR A 346 -23.41 9.65 6.45
C THR A 346 -23.60 10.10 7.89
N TYR A 347 -24.01 9.18 8.76
CA TYR A 347 -23.98 9.31 10.21
C TYR A 347 -22.97 8.29 10.74
N GLN A 348 -22.08 8.70 11.65
CA GLN A 348 -21.09 7.82 12.26
C GLN A 348 -21.14 8.02 13.78
N PHE A 349 -21.01 6.94 14.53
CA PHE A 349 -21.00 6.91 15.97
C PHE A 349 -19.92 5.95 16.48
N GLY A 350 -19.18 6.37 17.50
CA GLY A 350 -18.05 5.64 18.07
C GLY A 350 -16.70 6.20 17.61
N ASP A 351 -15.69 5.34 17.54
CA ASP A 351 -14.31 5.64 17.19
C ASP A 351 -14.17 5.92 15.69
N GLN A 352 -13.71 7.12 15.36
CA GLN A 352 -13.60 7.60 13.98
C GLN A 352 -12.41 8.55 13.80
N LYS A 353 -12.02 8.75 12.55
CA LYS A 353 -11.01 9.76 12.18
C LYS A 353 -11.62 10.80 11.27
N THR A 354 -11.25 12.06 11.48
CA THR A 354 -11.65 13.15 10.60
C THR A 354 -10.45 13.93 10.06
N THR A 355 -10.54 14.27 8.78
CA THR A 355 -9.67 15.21 8.10
C THR A 355 -10.58 16.27 7.52
N PHE A 356 -10.34 17.53 7.87
CA PHE A 356 -11.01 18.67 7.24
C PHE A 356 -10.07 19.30 6.23
N GLN A 357 -8.91 19.76 6.69
CA GLN A 357 -7.88 20.37 5.85
C GLN A 357 -6.50 19.99 6.41
N LYS A 358 -5.52 19.78 5.52
CA LYS A 358 -4.17 19.35 5.87
C LYS A 358 -3.52 20.28 6.91
N GLU A 359 -3.73 21.58 6.80
CA GLU A 359 -3.12 22.56 7.69
C GLU A 359 -3.81 22.64 9.06
N THR A 360 -5.10 22.32 9.14
CA THR A 360 -5.89 22.45 10.38
C THR A 360 -6.10 21.11 11.08
N ILE A 361 -6.87 20.22 10.46
CA ILE A 361 -7.26 18.90 10.98
C ILE A 361 -6.95 17.82 9.97
N LYS A 362 -5.99 16.97 10.33
CA LYS A 362 -5.60 15.80 9.53
C LYS A 362 -5.60 14.55 10.38
N ASP A 363 -6.35 13.55 9.94
CA ASP A 363 -6.43 12.20 10.53
C ASP A 363 -6.69 12.18 12.05
N LEU A 364 -7.39 13.20 12.56
CA LEU A 364 -7.70 13.36 13.98
C LEU A 364 -8.67 12.27 14.43
N GLY A 365 -8.21 11.39 15.32
CA GLY A 365 -9.02 10.37 15.96
C GLY A 365 -9.89 10.95 17.07
N PHE A 366 -11.16 10.56 17.13
CA PHE A 366 -12.04 10.86 18.24
C PHE A 366 -13.15 9.80 18.37
N ARG A 367 -13.68 9.63 19.59
CA ARG A 367 -14.89 8.84 19.86
C ARG A 367 -16.07 9.77 20.02
N GLY A 368 -17.12 9.58 19.24
CA GLY A 368 -18.32 10.38 19.34
C GLY A 368 -19.20 10.29 18.09
N THR A 369 -19.87 11.38 17.74
CA THR A 369 -20.82 11.43 16.62
C THR A 369 -20.30 12.30 15.49
N SER A 370 -20.46 11.85 14.25
CA SER A 370 -20.29 12.73 13.08
C SER A 370 -21.41 12.59 12.06
N VAL A 371 -21.73 13.69 11.40
CA VAL A 371 -22.68 13.77 10.30
C VAL A 371 -21.96 14.39 9.11
N GLY A 372 -22.04 13.74 7.95
CA GLY A 372 -21.47 14.19 6.70
C GLY A 372 -22.53 14.23 5.60
N LEU A 373 -22.52 15.27 4.79
CA LEU A 373 -23.32 15.42 3.57
C LEU A 373 -22.37 15.72 2.41
N ASP A 374 -22.33 14.89 1.38
CA ASP A 374 -21.56 15.11 0.15
C ASP A 374 -22.46 14.95 -1.08
N LEU A 375 -22.87 16.07 -1.66
CA LEU A 375 -23.72 16.12 -2.86
C LEU A 375 -22.91 16.27 -4.16
N GLY A 376 -21.57 16.17 -4.10
CA GLY A 376 -20.65 16.38 -5.21
C GLY A 376 -20.41 17.84 -5.59
N PHE A 377 -21.33 18.76 -5.24
CA PHE A 377 -21.15 20.22 -5.36
C PHE A 377 -21.12 20.94 -4.00
N LEU A 378 -21.59 20.27 -2.94
CA LEU A 378 -21.64 20.77 -1.57
C LEU A 378 -21.18 19.64 -0.64
N GLU A 379 -20.26 19.96 0.25
CA GLU A 379 -19.80 19.08 1.31
C GLU A 379 -20.01 19.78 2.66
N LEU A 380 -20.69 19.12 3.59
CA LEU A 380 -20.83 19.53 4.98
C LEU A 380 -20.36 18.39 5.85
N LYS A 381 -19.56 18.67 6.87
CA LYS A 381 -19.17 17.67 7.85
C LYS A 381 -19.18 18.29 9.23
N VAL A 382 -19.85 17.63 10.17
CA VAL A 382 -19.89 18.02 11.58
C VAL A 382 -19.45 16.82 12.40
N GLY A 383 -18.49 17.02 13.30
CA GLY A 383 -18.02 16.01 14.23
C GLY A 383 -18.02 16.56 15.65
N LYS A 384 -18.39 15.72 16.61
CA LYS A 384 -18.29 16.02 18.04
C LYS A 384 -17.90 14.76 18.79
N GLY A 385 -16.96 14.86 19.73
CA GLY A 385 -16.63 13.76 20.63
C GLY A 385 -15.36 14.01 21.43
N LEU A 386 -14.73 12.93 21.88
CA LEU A 386 -13.52 12.97 22.72
C LEU A 386 -12.30 12.52 21.91
N THR A 387 -11.23 13.33 21.87
CA THR A 387 -9.99 12.99 21.16
C THR A 387 -9.04 12.11 21.95
N ASP A 388 -9.18 12.11 23.28
CA ASP A 388 -8.51 11.14 24.15
C ASP A 388 -9.51 10.03 24.55
N LEU A 389 -9.19 8.79 24.22
CA LEU A 389 -10.03 7.63 24.47
C LEU A 389 -9.83 7.11 25.89
N GLY A 390 -9.95 7.95 26.91
CA GLY A 390 -9.94 7.47 28.28
C GLY A 390 -9.63 8.53 29.33
N LEU A 391 -10.39 8.48 30.42
CA LEU A 391 -10.00 9.10 31.68
C LEU A 391 -8.83 8.27 32.28
N TYR A 392 -7.59 8.63 31.93
CA TYR A 392 -6.46 8.24 32.76
C TYR A 392 -6.61 8.91 34.11
N GLN A 393 -6.13 8.30 35.19
CA GLN A 393 -6.15 8.91 36.55
C GLN A 393 -5.51 10.32 36.61
N VAL A 394 -4.87 10.77 35.54
CA VAL A 394 -4.04 11.99 35.47
C VAL A 394 -4.52 13.00 34.40
N ALA A 395 -5.45 12.66 33.49
CA ALA A 395 -5.92 13.58 32.45
C ALA A 395 -7.42 13.39 32.12
N TRP A 396 -8.14 14.51 32.01
CA TRP A 396 -9.52 14.54 31.56
C TRP A 396 -9.64 14.38 30.04
N PRO A 397 -10.83 13.99 29.54
CA PRO A 397 -11.06 13.87 28.10
C PRO A 397 -11.03 15.23 27.42
N GLN A 398 -10.24 15.30 26.35
CA GLN A 398 -10.21 16.43 25.44
C GLN A 398 -11.46 16.42 24.56
N ASN A 399 -12.27 17.47 24.64
CA ASN A 399 -13.49 17.60 23.87
C ASN A 399 -13.19 18.24 22.52
N PHE A 400 -13.69 17.62 21.46
CA PHE A 400 -13.58 18.07 20.08
C PHE A 400 -14.94 18.40 19.52
N PHE A 401 -15.04 19.57 18.90
CA PHE A 401 -16.11 19.93 17.97
C PHE A 401 -15.50 20.45 16.68
N GLY A 402 -16.03 20.02 15.55
CA GLY A 402 -15.49 20.35 14.25
C GLY A 402 -16.57 20.51 13.21
N PHE A 403 -16.49 21.57 12.43
CA PHE A 403 -17.37 21.86 11.32
C PHE A 403 -16.56 22.14 10.05
N GLN A 404 -16.96 21.53 8.94
CA GLN A 404 -16.43 21.79 7.61
C GLN A 404 -17.58 22.12 6.65
N PHE A 405 -17.33 23.10 5.81
CA PHE A 405 -18.17 23.51 4.70
C PHE A 405 -17.32 23.60 3.44
N ALA A 406 -17.71 22.93 2.36
CA ALA A 406 -17.06 23.09 1.05
C ALA A 406 -18.07 23.19 -0.09
N ILE A 407 -17.78 24.04 -1.06
CA ILE A 407 -18.47 24.14 -2.34
C ILE A 407 -17.52 23.70 -3.44
N LYS A 408 -18.00 22.86 -4.35
CA LYS A 408 -17.23 22.33 -5.49
C LYS A 408 -17.96 22.61 -6.79
N ILE A 409 -17.25 23.10 -7.80
CA ILE A 409 -17.80 23.32 -9.15
C ILE A 409 -17.14 22.31 -10.11
N LYS A 410 -17.88 21.23 -10.44
CA LYS A 410 -17.53 20.23 -11.47
C LYS A 410 -16.07 19.71 -11.39
N LYS A 411 -15.57 19.45 -10.17
CA LYS A 411 -14.17 19.05 -9.88
C LYS A 411 -13.08 20.05 -10.31
N ALA A 412 -13.44 21.14 -10.99
CA ALA A 412 -12.48 22.10 -11.53
C ALA A 412 -12.04 23.11 -10.49
N TRP A 413 -12.94 23.53 -9.60
CA TRP A 413 -12.64 24.48 -8.53
C TRP A 413 -13.36 24.09 -7.24
N TYR A 414 -12.74 24.38 -6.10
CA TYR A 414 -13.38 24.26 -4.81
C TYR A 414 -13.02 25.44 -3.90
N LEU A 415 -13.93 25.73 -2.97
CA LEU A 415 -13.70 26.57 -1.81
C LEU A 415 -14.19 25.81 -0.58
N GLN A 416 -13.34 25.72 0.41
CA GLN A 416 -13.60 25.02 1.65
C GLN A 416 -13.21 25.89 2.83
N THR A 417 -14.04 25.88 3.85
CA THR A 417 -13.70 26.42 5.17
C THR A 417 -14.01 25.39 6.24
N ASN A 418 -13.25 25.43 7.31
CA ASN A 418 -13.50 24.64 8.49
C ASN A 418 -13.23 25.46 9.74
N LEU A 419 -13.95 25.12 10.80
CA LEU A 419 -13.81 25.70 12.11
C LEU A 419 -13.88 24.56 13.12
N SER A 420 -12.87 24.50 13.98
CA SER A 420 -12.73 23.42 14.93
C SER A 420 -12.30 23.95 16.28
N PHE A 421 -12.75 23.29 17.31
CA PHE A 421 -12.53 23.64 18.69
C PHE A 421 -12.09 22.38 19.42
N ILE A 422 -10.97 22.50 20.14
CA ILE A 422 -10.59 21.54 21.16
C ILE A 422 -10.50 22.27 22.48
N SER A 423 -11.13 21.70 23.49
CA SER A 423 -11.00 22.15 24.87
C SER A 423 -10.44 21.00 25.70
N SER A 424 -9.33 21.24 26.37
CA SER A 424 -8.83 20.38 27.44
C SER A 424 -9.28 20.98 28.77
N LEU A 425 -10.26 20.35 29.41
CA LEU A 425 -10.50 20.61 30.83
C LEU A 425 -9.32 20.00 31.59
N GLN A 426 -8.31 20.74 32.03
CA GLN A 426 -7.19 20.12 32.76
C GLN A 426 -7.53 19.92 34.25
N GLY A 427 -7.06 18.81 34.84
CA GLY A 427 -7.26 18.46 36.27
C GLY A 427 -7.18 16.95 36.58
N ARG A 428 -7.07 16.56 37.86
CA ARG A 428 -7.10 15.15 38.27
C ARG A 428 -8.50 14.75 38.72
N TYR A 429 -8.94 13.52 38.42
CA TYR A 429 -10.20 12.97 38.95
C TYR A 429 -10.30 13.06 40.48
N THR A 430 -9.17 13.01 41.18
CA THR A 430 -9.11 13.18 42.64
C THR A 430 -9.54 14.56 43.12
N ASP A 431 -9.29 15.59 42.32
CA ASP A 431 -9.48 17.00 42.71
C ASP A 431 -10.96 17.38 42.58
N LEU A 432 -11.68 16.80 41.61
CA LEU A 432 -13.14 16.83 41.51
C LEU A 432 -13.86 16.15 42.66
N LYS A 433 -13.42 14.93 42.99
CA LYS A 433 -14.03 14.15 44.07
C LYS A 433 -13.91 14.89 45.40
N GLN A 434 -12.85 15.69 45.54
CA GLN A 434 -12.64 16.57 46.69
C GLN A 434 -13.45 17.88 46.59
N SER A 435 -13.70 18.42 45.40
CA SER A 435 -14.48 19.66 45.20
C SER A 435 -16.00 19.46 45.33
N GLY A 436 -16.51 18.25 45.11
CA GLY A 436 -17.94 17.94 45.20
C GLY A 436 -18.79 18.48 44.04
N ALA A 437 -18.15 19.05 43.01
CA ALA A 437 -18.81 19.48 41.78
C ALA A 437 -19.22 18.26 40.94
N THR A 438 -20.51 18.15 40.62
CA THR A 438 -21.11 16.91 40.10
C THR A 438 -21.90 17.05 38.80
N SER A 439 -22.01 18.24 38.18
CA SER A 439 -22.77 18.33 36.91
C SER A 439 -22.65 19.64 36.12
N ASP A 440 -22.32 20.78 36.73
CA ASP A 440 -22.26 22.04 35.97
C ASP A 440 -20.84 22.35 35.51
N ILE A 441 -20.66 22.48 34.19
CA ILE A 441 -19.40 22.86 33.55
C ILE A 441 -18.87 24.19 34.12
N GLY A 442 -19.73 25.13 34.50
CA GLY A 442 -19.31 26.37 35.18
C GLY A 442 -18.56 26.15 36.50
N THR A 443 -18.91 25.08 37.24
CA THR A 443 -18.16 24.63 38.43
C THR A 443 -16.90 23.82 38.11
N LEU A 444 -16.75 23.33 36.86
CA LEU A 444 -15.53 22.64 36.38
C LEU A 444 -14.45 23.63 35.93
N TYR A 445 -14.85 24.79 35.40
CA TYR A 445 -13.94 25.92 35.11
C TYR A 445 -13.56 26.73 36.37
N ASP A 446 -14.31 26.57 37.47
CA ASP A 446 -14.08 27.23 38.77
C ASP A 446 -13.39 26.30 39.79
N LEU A 447 -12.62 25.30 39.31
CA LEU A 447 -11.76 24.47 40.16
C LEU A 447 -10.51 25.28 40.51
N SER A 448 -10.62 26.10 41.57
CA SER A 448 -9.53 26.93 42.10
C SER A 448 -8.17 26.21 42.09
N GLY A 449 -7.30 26.56 41.14
CA GLY A 449 -5.91 26.09 41.03
C GLY A 449 -5.52 25.33 39.76
N ILE A 450 -6.43 25.04 38.82
CA ILE A 450 -6.09 24.38 37.54
C ILE A 450 -6.75 25.13 36.37
N THR A 451 -5.94 25.66 35.46
CA THR A 451 -6.40 26.45 34.31
C THR A 451 -6.63 25.51 33.10
N PRO A 452 -7.78 25.58 32.41
CA PRO A 452 -8.04 24.76 31.23
C PRO A 452 -7.41 25.36 29.97
N ASP A 453 -6.86 24.52 29.08
CA ASP A 453 -6.39 24.98 27.76
C ASP A 453 -7.52 24.90 26.71
N GLN A 454 -7.50 25.85 25.78
CA GLN A 454 -8.40 25.88 24.62
C GLN A 454 -7.62 26.15 23.34
N ASN A 455 -7.94 25.39 22.28
CA ASN A 455 -7.43 25.62 20.94
C ASN A 455 -8.60 25.73 19.95
N MET A 456 -8.71 26.88 19.27
CA MET A 456 -9.60 27.07 18.14
C MET A 456 -8.78 27.13 16.86
N VAL A 457 -9.14 26.31 15.87
CA VAL A 457 -8.48 26.30 14.57
C VAL A 457 -9.49 26.58 13.47
N PHE A 458 -9.21 27.62 12.70
CA PHE A 458 -9.93 27.99 11.49
C PHE A 458 -9.09 27.65 10.27
N GLY A 459 -9.72 27.10 9.24
CA GLY A 459 -9.10 26.79 7.96
C GLY A 459 -9.90 27.36 6.81
N LEU A 460 -9.20 27.86 5.81
CA LEU A 460 -9.72 28.25 4.51
C LEU A 460 -8.82 27.63 3.44
N SER A 461 -9.41 26.91 2.50
CA SER A 461 -8.69 26.36 1.36
C SER A 461 -9.48 26.56 0.08
N THR A 462 -8.76 26.82 -1.01
CA THR A 462 -9.34 26.87 -2.34
C THR A 462 -8.36 26.26 -3.30
N GLY A 463 -8.88 25.57 -4.30
CA GLY A 463 -8.02 24.97 -5.30
C GLY A 463 -8.71 24.81 -6.62
N HIS A 464 -7.90 24.52 -7.62
CA HIS A 464 -8.33 24.24 -8.97
C HIS A 464 -7.61 23.01 -9.50
N GLU A 465 -8.34 22.03 -10.01
CA GLU A 465 -7.79 20.80 -10.58
C GLU A 465 -8.27 20.62 -12.03
N ASN A 466 -7.34 20.40 -12.96
CA ASN A 466 -7.64 19.95 -14.31
C ASN A 466 -6.61 18.89 -14.76
N LYS A 467 -6.76 18.38 -15.99
CA LYS A 467 -5.85 17.37 -16.57
C LYS A 467 -4.40 17.84 -16.74
N LEU A 468 -4.15 19.15 -16.76
CA LEU A 468 -2.83 19.75 -16.97
C LEU A 468 -2.14 20.06 -15.65
N PHE A 469 -2.85 20.64 -14.70
CA PHE A 469 -2.32 21.06 -13.41
C PHE A 469 -3.38 21.06 -12.29
N SER A 470 -2.92 20.95 -11.05
CA SER A 470 -3.68 21.30 -9.86
C SER A 470 -2.98 22.42 -9.10
N VAL A 471 -3.75 23.32 -8.50
CA VAL A 471 -3.29 24.35 -7.57
C VAL A 471 -4.16 24.24 -6.33
N ASP A 472 -3.55 24.19 -5.17
CA ASP A 472 -4.22 24.13 -3.88
C ASP A 472 -3.62 25.21 -2.98
N ALA A 473 -4.42 26.22 -2.66
CA ALA A 473 -4.07 27.28 -1.74
C ALA A 473 -4.78 27.08 -0.41
N SER A 474 -4.04 27.22 0.68
CA SER A 474 -4.52 27.02 2.04
C SER A 474 -4.10 28.17 2.94
N PHE A 475 -4.99 28.56 3.83
CA PHE A 475 -4.77 29.46 4.94
C PHE A 475 -5.36 28.81 6.19
N SER A 476 -4.73 29.02 7.32
CA SER A 476 -5.24 28.62 8.61
C SER A 476 -4.80 29.57 9.70
N LEU A 477 -5.65 29.67 10.71
CA LEU A 477 -5.47 30.48 11.90
C LEU A 477 -5.74 29.57 13.09
N SER A 478 -4.79 29.49 14.02
CA SER A 478 -4.98 28.90 15.33
C SER A 478 -5.02 29.99 16.38
N LEU A 479 -5.99 29.92 17.29
CA LEU A 479 -6.00 30.68 18.53
C LEU A 479 -5.87 29.67 19.66
N TYR A 480 -4.78 29.76 20.40
CA TYR A 480 -4.46 28.84 21.48
C TYR A 480 -4.30 29.62 22.77
N ASN A 481 -4.87 29.11 23.87
CA ASN A 481 -4.80 29.73 25.18
C ASN A 481 -4.61 28.67 26.27
N GLU A 482 -3.60 28.87 27.12
CA GLU A 482 -3.23 28.00 28.24
C GLU A 482 -3.99 28.35 29.55
N ASP A 483 -4.75 29.47 29.58
CA ASP A 483 -5.59 29.83 30.72
C ASP A 483 -6.99 30.33 30.30
N ALA A 484 -7.91 29.39 30.10
CA ALA A 484 -9.31 29.66 29.77
C ALA A 484 -10.24 29.84 30.99
N GLY A 485 -9.71 29.93 32.22
CA GLY A 485 -10.48 29.86 33.47
C GLY A 485 -11.38 31.07 33.79
N THR A 486 -11.34 32.13 32.98
CA THR A 486 -12.20 33.32 33.18
C THR A 486 -13.19 33.45 32.01
N ILE A 487 -14.49 33.64 32.29
CA ILE A 487 -15.60 33.75 31.31
C ILE A 487 -15.98 35.23 31.13
N VAL A 488 -16.20 35.71 29.89
CA VAL A 488 -16.39 37.15 29.56
C VAL A 488 -17.86 37.38 29.32
N ASP A 489 -18.34 38.51 29.85
CA ASP A 489 -19.58 39.12 29.42
C ASP A 489 -19.42 39.69 28.00
N VAL A 490 -20.06 39.07 27.02
CA VAL A 490 -19.97 39.44 25.58
C VAL A 490 -20.28 40.93 25.33
N ASN A 491 -21.06 41.56 26.22
CA ASN A 491 -21.34 43.00 26.15
C ASN A 491 -20.13 43.86 26.53
N GLN A 492 -19.31 43.39 27.48
CA GLN A 492 -18.09 44.07 27.91
C GLN A 492 -17.03 44.02 26.79
N LEU A 493 -16.86 42.88 26.11
CA LEU A 493 -15.95 42.75 24.96
C LEU A 493 -16.30 43.69 23.81
N ALA A 494 -17.58 43.73 23.40
CA ALA A 494 -18.02 44.61 22.33
C ALA A 494 -17.75 46.08 22.68
N THR A 495 -17.96 46.44 23.95
CA THR A 495 -17.66 47.77 24.49
C THR A 495 -16.15 48.06 24.49
N ASP A 496 -15.31 47.09 24.86
CA ASP A 496 -13.85 47.25 24.93
C ASP A 496 -13.20 47.35 23.53
N LEU A 497 -13.65 46.57 22.56
CA LEU A 497 -13.24 46.68 21.15
C LEU A 497 -13.65 48.01 20.54
N GLU A 498 -14.87 48.48 20.82
CA GLU A 498 -15.34 49.81 20.40
C GLU A 498 -14.50 50.93 21.04
N ASN A 499 -14.20 50.81 22.34
CA ASN A 499 -13.38 51.78 23.08
C ASN A 499 -11.91 51.81 22.62
N GLN A 500 -11.38 50.72 22.07
CA GLN A 500 -10.03 50.64 21.49
C GLN A 500 -9.99 51.00 19.98
N GLY A 501 -11.09 51.50 19.42
CA GLY A 501 -11.16 51.97 18.02
C GLY A 501 -11.49 50.88 17.00
N GLY A 502 -12.00 49.73 17.44
CA GLY A 502 -12.58 48.68 16.61
C GLY A 502 -14.01 49.00 16.12
N PRO A 503 -14.59 48.15 15.26
CA PRO A 503 -15.95 48.33 14.75
C PRO A 503 -17.01 48.11 15.85
N ASP A 504 -18.16 48.80 15.76
CA ASP A 504 -19.32 48.55 16.63
C ASP A 504 -19.89 47.15 16.36
N LEU A 505 -19.76 46.28 17.36
CA LEU A 505 -20.20 44.88 17.32
C LEU A 505 -21.54 44.64 18.03
N GLY A 506 -22.18 45.66 18.60
CA GLY A 506 -23.37 45.50 19.45
C GLY A 506 -24.56 44.85 18.72
N THR A 507 -24.71 45.10 17.42
CA THR A 507 -25.75 44.45 16.59
C THR A 507 -25.47 42.94 16.40
N TYR A 508 -24.20 42.55 16.39
CA TYR A 508 -23.76 41.16 16.22
C TYR A 508 -23.81 40.36 17.52
N VAL A 509 -23.60 41.01 18.68
CA VAL A 509 -23.87 40.43 20.00
C VAL A 509 -25.33 39.99 20.12
N GLY A 510 -26.28 40.80 19.66
CA GLY A 510 -27.70 40.42 19.61
C GLY A 510 -28.04 39.28 18.62
N TYR A 511 -27.13 38.93 17.70
CA TYR A 511 -27.24 37.72 16.88
C TYR A 511 -26.69 36.49 17.58
N LEU A 512 -25.65 36.63 18.42
CA LEU A 512 -25.15 35.54 19.27
C LEU A 512 -26.24 35.05 20.22
N ASP A 513 -26.98 35.94 20.88
CA ASP A 513 -28.11 35.56 21.75
C ASP A 513 -29.21 34.78 21.01
N LYS A 514 -29.48 35.15 19.75
CA LYS A 514 -30.45 34.44 18.89
C LYS A 514 -29.91 33.10 18.39
N ILE A 515 -28.60 33.01 18.15
CA ILE A 515 -27.91 31.79 17.74
C ILE A 515 -27.82 30.82 18.93
N HIS A 516 -27.51 31.29 20.14
CA HIS A 516 -27.51 30.52 21.39
C HIS A 516 -28.89 29.95 21.71
N ALA A 517 -29.95 30.74 21.52
CA ALA A 517 -31.34 30.26 21.67
C ALA A 517 -31.74 29.16 20.67
N VAL A 518 -31.03 29.01 19.55
CA VAL A 518 -31.29 28.02 18.49
C VAL A 518 -30.29 26.85 18.53
N PHE A 519 -29.06 27.09 18.98
CA PHE A 519 -27.97 26.12 19.08
C PHE A 519 -27.32 26.20 20.49
N PRO A 520 -27.91 25.53 21.49
CA PRO A 520 -27.39 25.53 22.88
C PRO A 520 -25.98 24.93 23.02
N ILE A 521 -25.51 24.20 22.00
CA ILE A 521 -24.14 23.67 21.92
C ILE A 521 -23.07 24.77 22.01
N LEU A 522 -23.38 25.99 21.55
CA LEU A 522 -22.43 27.11 21.53
C LEU A 522 -22.24 27.74 22.93
N ASP A 523 -23.17 27.52 23.87
CA ASP A 523 -23.01 27.95 25.28
C ASP A 523 -21.91 27.15 26.01
N TYR A 524 -21.53 25.97 25.49
CA TYR A 524 -20.51 25.08 26.05
C TYR A 524 -19.13 25.22 25.40
N PHE A 525 -19.06 25.96 24.29
CA PHE A 525 -17.83 26.32 23.57
C PHE A 525 -17.68 27.85 23.52
N LEU A 526 -18.08 28.53 24.60
CA LEU A 526 -17.87 29.97 24.70
C LEU A 526 -16.37 30.25 24.61
N PRO A 527 -15.92 31.15 23.72
CA PRO A 527 -14.54 31.61 23.74
C PRO A 527 -14.27 32.21 25.13
N SER A 528 -13.34 31.58 25.88
CA SER A 528 -12.95 32.06 27.21
C SER A 528 -12.31 33.45 27.13
N ASN A 529 -12.20 34.14 28.28
CA ASN A 529 -11.52 35.44 28.38
C ASN A 529 -10.14 35.42 27.76
N GLY A 530 -9.39 34.33 27.91
CA GLY A 530 -8.05 34.27 27.35
C GLY A 530 -8.03 34.05 25.83
N LEU A 531 -9.04 33.40 25.22
CA LEU A 531 -9.17 33.38 23.74
C LEU A 531 -9.63 34.73 23.18
N VAL A 532 -10.42 35.47 23.95
CA VAL A 532 -10.95 36.79 23.57
C VAL A 532 -9.92 37.91 23.82
N SER A 533 -9.20 37.90 24.94
CA SER A 533 -8.07 38.79 25.21
C SER A 533 -6.87 38.47 24.32
N GLY A 534 -6.75 37.21 23.87
CA GLY A 534 -5.77 36.75 22.89
C GLY A 534 -5.95 37.24 21.46
N ILE A 535 -7.06 37.92 21.14
CA ILE A 535 -7.16 38.71 19.89
C ILE A 535 -6.15 39.88 19.91
N VAL A 536 -5.67 40.28 21.09
CA VAL A 536 -4.72 41.38 21.29
C VAL A 536 -3.31 40.88 21.69
N ASP A 537 -3.17 39.63 22.15
CA ASP A 537 -1.88 39.04 22.55
C ASP A 537 -1.23 38.24 21.41
N LYS A 538 -0.01 38.63 21.04
CA LYS A 538 0.77 38.03 19.95
C LYS A 538 1.16 36.58 20.21
N ASP A 539 1.20 36.15 21.48
CA ASP A 539 1.65 34.81 21.85
C ASP A 539 0.51 33.76 21.76
N LEU A 540 -0.73 34.21 21.52
CA LEU A 540 -1.94 33.37 21.50
C LEU A 540 -2.46 33.04 20.09
N TRP A 541 -2.08 33.82 19.07
CA TRP A 541 -2.42 33.51 17.68
C TRP A 541 -1.32 32.70 16.99
N GLY A 542 -1.63 32.04 15.90
CA GLY A 542 -0.64 31.54 14.96
C GLY A 542 -1.27 31.38 13.59
N ILE A 543 -0.52 31.65 12.53
CA ILE A 543 -1.00 31.57 11.17
C ILE A 543 -0.16 30.56 10.38
N SER A 544 -0.82 29.83 9.48
CA SER A 544 -0.14 29.10 8.43
C SER A 544 -0.81 29.41 7.09
N TYR A 545 -0.02 29.62 6.06
CA TYR A 545 -0.53 29.70 4.70
C TYR A 545 0.41 29.02 3.72
N GLY A 546 -0.13 28.56 2.61
CA GLY A 546 0.67 27.92 1.58
C GLY A 546 -0.08 27.69 0.29
N VAL A 547 0.68 27.42 -0.77
CA VAL A 547 0.19 27.08 -2.08
C VAL A 547 1.00 25.91 -2.61
N ASP A 548 0.32 24.83 -2.97
CA ASP A 548 0.89 23.67 -3.64
C ASP A 548 0.43 23.69 -5.13
N VAL A 549 1.35 23.48 -6.07
CA VAL A 549 1.08 23.41 -7.51
C VAL A 549 1.62 22.10 -8.05
N LYS A 550 0.78 21.32 -8.73
CA LYS A 550 1.15 20.04 -9.35
C LYS A 550 0.90 20.09 -10.85
N VAL A 551 1.86 19.62 -11.65
CA VAL A 551 1.70 19.44 -13.11
C VAL A 551 1.95 17.98 -13.44
N PRO A 552 0.93 17.10 -13.39
CA PRO A 552 1.10 15.65 -13.47
C PRO A 552 1.84 15.19 -14.72
N ASN A 553 1.59 15.80 -15.87
CA ASN A 553 2.22 15.42 -17.14
C ASN A 553 3.73 15.70 -17.18
N LEU A 554 4.20 16.66 -16.38
CA LEU A 554 5.62 16.98 -16.23
C LEU A 554 6.22 16.33 -14.97
N GLY A 555 5.40 15.68 -14.13
CA GLY A 555 5.83 15.18 -12.84
C GLY A 555 6.31 16.27 -11.88
N LEU A 556 5.91 17.52 -12.11
CA LEU A 556 6.34 18.67 -11.32
C LEU A 556 5.41 18.86 -10.12
N LEU A 557 6.00 19.09 -8.95
CA LEU A 557 5.35 19.52 -7.73
C LEU A 557 6.10 20.75 -7.21
N ALA A 558 5.44 21.89 -7.07
CA ALA A 558 5.98 23.08 -6.45
C ALA A 558 5.17 23.46 -5.22
N TRP A 559 5.80 24.06 -4.23
CA TRP A 559 5.12 24.51 -3.02
C TRP A 559 5.74 25.79 -2.48
N VAL A 560 4.93 26.56 -1.76
CA VAL A 560 5.33 27.65 -0.88
C VAL A 560 4.51 27.50 0.39
N ARG A 561 5.11 27.55 1.57
CA ARG A 561 4.42 27.46 2.86
C ARG A 561 5.14 28.29 3.91
N LYS A 562 4.40 29.03 4.71
CA LYS A 562 4.89 29.79 5.87
C LYS A 562 4.01 29.47 7.08
N THR A 563 4.61 29.15 8.23
CA THR A 563 3.89 28.78 9.46
C THR A 563 4.56 29.42 10.68
N ASP A 564 3.81 30.17 11.47
CA ASP A 564 4.29 30.81 12.71
C ASP A 564 4.76 29.80 13.77
N ALA A 565 5.62 30.24 14.69
CA ALA A 565 6.10 29.43 15.82
C ALA A 565 4.97 29.02 16.79
N THR A 566 4.01 29.93 16.98
CA THR A 566 2.85 29.78 17.88
C THR A 566 1.71 28.99 17.25
N TYR A 567 1.79 28.62 15.97
CA TYR A 567 0.72 27.89 15.28
C TYR A 567 0.50 26.49 15.87
N LYS A 568 -0.73 26.19 16.29
CA LYS A 568 -1.13 24.88 16.85
C LYS A 568 -2.21 24.23 16.00
N SER A 569 -1.82 23.23 15.20
CA SER A 569 -2.76 22.40 14.44
C SER A 569 -3.31 21.22 15.25
N LEU A 570 -4.40 20.59 14.78
CA LEU A 570 -5.04 19.45 15.44
C LEU A 570 -4.84 18.17 14.62
N GLY A 571 -3.90 17.31 15.04
CA GLY A 571 -3.56 16.09 14.30
C GLY A 571 -2.74 16.30 13.02
N SER A 572 -2.42 17.54 12.66
CA SER A 572 -1.53 17.82 11.53
C SER A 572 -0.05 17.84 11.93
N SER A 573 0.82 17.46 10.99
CA SER A 573 2.27 17.35 11.16
C SER A 573 3.02 18.57 10.59
N LEU A 574 2.41 19.75 10.63
CA LEU A 574 3.05 20.96 10.12
C LEU A 574 4.24 21.34 10.99
N ALA A 575 5.39 21.57 10.36
CA ALA A 575 6.49 22.25 11.01
C ALA A 575 6.08 23.70 11.29
N THR A 576 6.28 24.12 12.54
CA THR A 576 6.07 25.49 13.02
C THR A 576 7.37 26.27 12.92
N ASP A 577 7.27 27.60 12.93
CA ASP A 577 8.42 28.51 12.83
C ASP A 577 9.26 28.29 11.55
N GLU A 578 8.57 28.08 10.43
CA GLU A 578 9.24 27.66 9.19
C GLU A 578 8.61 28.30 7.95
N PHE A 579 9.46 28.84 7.07
CA PHE A 579 9.13 29.23 5.71
C PHE A 579 9.85 28.29 4.73
N THR A 580 9.08 27.64 3.87
CA THR A 580 9.60 26.76 2.83
C THR A 580 9.06 27.13 1.46
N PHE A 581 9.90 27.03 0.45
CA PHE A 581 9.42 26.96 -0.93
C PHE A 581 10.31 26.07 -1.76
N GLY A 582 9.76 25.46 -2.78
CA GLY A 582 10.55 24.56 -3.60
C GLY A 582 9.78 24.01 -4.78
N SER A 583 10.49 23.22 -5.56
CA SER A 583 9.90 22.41 -6.61
C SER A 583 10.67 21.12 -6.77
N THR A 584 9.97 20.01 -6.96
CA THR A 584 10.51 18.74 -7.40
C THR A 584 9.94 18.37 -8.77
N VAL A 585 10.71 17.61 -9.53
CA VAL A 585 10.32 17.03 -10.80
C VAL A 585 10.72 15.55 -10.78
N GLU A 586 9.74 14.68 -11.00
CA GLU A 586 9.97 13.25 -11.18
C GLU A 586 9.44 12.82 -12.54
N GLN A 587 10.34 12.48 -13.46
CA GLN A 587 9.97 12.14 -14.82
C GLN A 587 10.60 10.83 -15.26
N ARG A 588 9.84 10.03 -16.01
CA ARG A 588 10.35 8.84 -16.67
C ARG A 588 10.51 9.12 -18.15
N TYR A 589 11.71 8.91 -18.68
CA TYR A 589 11.96 8.90 -20.12
C TYR A 589 12.38 7.50 -20.53
N LYS A 590 11.46 6.80 -21.22
CA LYS A 590 11.55 5.34 -21.44
C LYS A 590 11.69 4.64 -20.08
N ASP A 591 12.72 3.83 -19.91
CA ASP A 591 12.96 3.07 -18.69
C ASP A 591 13.92 3.77 -17.70
N PHE A 592 14.35 5.01 -18.00
CA PHE A 592 15.14 5.81 -17.07
C PHE A 592 14.21 6.65 -16.17
N ALA A 593 14.54 6.73 -14.90
CA ALA A 593 13.87 7.61 -13.95
C ALA A 593 14.78 8.79 -13.61
N PHE A 594 14.30 10.00 -13.84
CA PHE A 594 14.98 11.24 -13.49
C PHE A 594 14.23 11.91 -12.35
N ARG A 595 14.99 12.42 -11.38
CA ARG A 595 14.49 13.23 -10.29
C ARG A 595 15.31 14.50 -10.19
N GLY A 596 14.67 15.61 -9.92
CA GLY A 596 15.32 16.88 -9.70
C GLY A 596 14.53 17.71 -8.71
N GLY A 597 15.17 18.61 -8.00
CA GLY A 597 14.46 19.50 -7.13
C GLY A 597 15.31 20.60 -6.54
N TYR A 598 14.61 21.63 -6.07
CA TYR A 598 15.15 22.70 -5.27
C TYR A 598 14.22 22.93 -4.09
N THR A 599 14.79 23.06 -2.90
CA THR A 599 14.08 23.41 -1.68
C THR A 599 14.83 24.53 -0.99
N PHE A 600 14.10 25.58 -0.64
CA PHE A 600 14.49 26.60 0.32
C PHE A 600 13.74 26.32 1.62
N LYS A 601 14.46 26.38 2.74
CA LYS A 601 13.90 26.30 4.08
C LYS A 601 14.53 27.41 4.93
N GLN A 602 13.70 28.15 5.64
CA GLN A 602 14.11 29.17 6.60
C GLN A 602 13.38 28.91 7.92
N GLY A 603 14.13 28.75 9.01
CA GLY A 603 13.57 28.70 10.37
C GLY A 603 13.55 30.08 11.02
N ASN A 604 13.01 30.20 12.24
CA ASN A 604 12.94 31.44 13.01
C ASN A 604 12.40 32.60 12.17
N ILE A 605 11.13 32.46 11.77
CA ILE A 605 10.48 33.41 10.86
C ILE A 605 9.81 34.53 11.65
N ALA A 606 9.73 35.72 11.04
CA ALA A 606 8.95 36.80 11.62
C ALA A 606 7.44 36.48 11.61
N ASP A 607 6.75 36.86 12.68
CA ASP A 607 5.30 36.71 12.87
C ASP A 607 4.52 37.16 11.62
N ILE A 608 3.72 36.25 11.06
CA ILE A 608 2.99 36.47 9.80
C ILE A 608 1.97 37.59 9.94
N LEU A 609 1.25 37.67 11.06
CA LEU A 609 0.13 38.60 11.17
C LEU A 609 0.60 40.04 11.15
N PHE A 610 1.61 40.38 11.94
CA PHE A 610 2.14 41.74 11.99
C PHE A 610 3.05 42.08 10.80
N ASN A 611 3.88 41.15 10.33
CA ASN A 611 4.89 41.43 9.30
C ASN A 611 4.37 41.25 7.87
N ASP A 612 3.43 40.33 7.63
CA ASP A 612 2.88 40.08 6.29
C ASP A 612 1.48 40.69 6.13
N ILE A 613 0.54 40.39 7.03
CA ILE A 613 -0.89 40.70 6.81
C ILE A 613 -1.23 42.15 7.19
N ILE A 614 -0.93 42.57 8.43
CA ILE A 614 -1.22 43.92 8.91
C ILE A 614 -0.38 44.94 8.14
N ALA A 615 0.88 44.64 7.87
CA ALA A 615 1.77 45.51 7.09
C ALA A 615 1.20 45.84 5.68
N LEU A 616 0.46 44.91 5.04
CA LEU A 616 -0.21 45.17 3.76
C LEU A 616 -1.38 46.15 3.86
N VAL A 617 -2.04 46.24 5.01
CA VAL A 617 -3.26 47.04 5.22
C VAL A 617 -2.94 48.37 5.92
N LYS A 618 -2.05 48.35 6.91
CA LYS A 618 -1.59 49.49 7.71
C LYS A 618 -0.08 49.35 8.00
N PRO A 619 0.79 49.85 7.11
CA PRO A 619 2.24 49.77 7.26
C PRO A 619 2.77 50.36 8.58
N ASP A 620 2.10 51.37 9.13
CA ASP A 620 2.49 52.05 10.37
C ASP A 620 2.36 51.15 11.64
N LEU A 621 1.66 50.02 11.53
CA LEU A 621 1.49 49.04 12.62
C LEU A 621 2.47 47.86 12.53
N ALA A 622 3.32 47.82 11.51
CA ALA A 622 4.37 46.81 11.42
C ALA A 622 5.40 47.03 12.55
N PRO A 623 5.83 45.98 13.26
CA PRO A 623 6.77 46.10 14.36
C PRO A 623 8.10 46.66 13.86
N THR A 624 8.59 47.71 14.53
CA THR A 624 9.88 48.35 14.22
C THR A 624 10.97 47.96 15.23
N SER A 625 10.87 46.76 15.83
CA SER A 625 11.85 46.32 16.82
C SER A 625 13.23 46.23 16.17
N THR A 626 14.24 46.77 16.85
CA THR A 626 15.64 46.63 16.41
C THR A 626 16.01 45.14 16.42
N PRO A 627 16.62 44.62 15.33
CA PRO A 627 17.02 43.23 15.26
C PRO A 627 18.11 42.89 16.29
N THR A 628 18.09 41.64 16.75
CA THR A 628 19.01 41.05 17.74
C THR A 628 19.54 39.70 17.26
N ALA A 629 20.49 39.11 18.00
CA ALA A 629 21.02 37.77 17.66
C ALA A 629 19.94 36.68 17.70
N ASN A 630 18.89 36.84 18.50
CA ASN A 630 17.78 35.89 18.58
C ASN A 630 16.90 35.89 17.31
N ASP A 631 17.03 36.90 16.44
CA ASP A 631 16.27 37.00 15.19
C ASP A 631 16.99 36.30 14.02
N ILE A 632 18.15 35.69 14.27
CA ILE A 632 18.93 34.96 13.25
C ILE A 632 18.11 33.75 12.78
N SER A 633 17.78 33.75 11.50
CA SER A 633 17.09 32.67 10.81
C SER A 633 18.10 31.72 10.17
N PRO A 634 18.10 30.42 10.52
CA PRO A 634 18.82 29.42 9.73
C PRO A 634 18.13 29.25 8.38
N ILE A 635 18.92 29.26 7.30
CA ILE A 635 18.47 29.17 5.92
C ILE A 635 19.20 28.01 5.25
N VAL A 636 18.45 27.10 4.62
CA VAL A 636 18.98 25.95 3.90
C VAL A 636 18.47 25.96 2.47
N HIS A 637 19.39 26.02 1.52
CA HIS A 637 19.13 25.80 0.11
C HIS A 637 19.58 24.40 -0.28
N THR A 638 18.67 23.56 -0.77
CA THR A 638 18.97 22.19 -1.18
C THR A 638 18.62 22.01 -2.65
N VAL A 639 19.60 21.74 -3.49
CA VAL A 639 19.42 21.32 -4.89
C VAL A 639 19.69 19.84 -4.99
N GLN A 640 18.78 19.08 -5.60
CA GLN A 640 18.93 17.64 -5.80
C GLN A 640 18.73 17.29 -7.26
N ALA A 641 19.52 16.35 -7.76
CA ALA A 641 19.35 15.76 -9.08
C ALA A 641 19.77 14.29 -9.04
N GLY A 642 19.00 13.43 -9.70
CA GLY A 642 19.30 12.01 -9.75
C GLY A 642 18.78 11.33 -11.00
N VAL A 643 19.43 10.24 -11.36
CA VAL A 643 19.07 9.40 -12.49
C VAL A 643 19.26 7.93 -12.13
N ASP A 644 18.23 7.13 -12.39
CA ASP A 644 18.31 5.68 -12.31
C ASP A 644 18.19 5.07 -13.72
N THR A 645 19.06 4.12 -14.01
CA THR A 645 19.03 3.36 -15.26
C THR A 645 17.97 2.26 -15.21
N PRO A 646 17.45 1.81 -16.37
CA PRO A 646 16.70 0.56 -16.44
C PRO A 646 17.44 -0.61 -15.80
N GLN A 647 16.67 -1.61 -15.38
CA GLN A 647 17.23 -2.90 -14.98
C GLN A 647 17.79 -3.64 -16.20
N HIS A 648 19.11 -3.60 -16.38
CA HIS A 648 19.81 -4.38 -17.39
C HIS A 648 19.91 -5.84 -16.95
N LYS A 649 19.55 -6.79 -17.83
CA LYS A 649 19.52 -8.24 -17.49
C LYS A 649 20.86 -8.80 -17.00
N LEU A 650 21.98 -8.19 -17.39
CA LEU A 650 23.33 -8.64 -17.02
C LEU A 650 24.07 -7.69 -16.08
N LEU A 651 23.73 -6.40 -16.05
CA LEU A 651 24.47 -5.40 -15.27
C LEU A 651 23.66 -4.91 -14.07
N GLY A 652 22.35 -5.15 -14.06
CA GLY A 652 21.44 -4.65 -13.03
C GLY A 652 21.11 -3.17 -13.23
N THR A 653 20.94 -2.45 -12.14
CA THR A 653 20.56 -1.03 -12.11
C THR A 653 21.71 -0.18 -11.56
N LEU A 654 21.96 0.96 -12.20
CA LEU A 654 22.80 2.03 -11.68
C LEU A 654 21.90 3.20 -11.31
N GLY A 655 22.14 3.80 -10.14
CA GLY A 655 21.50 5.03 -9.69
C GLY A 655 22.58 6.03 -9.32
N PHE A 656 22.42 7.26 -9.77
CA PHE A 656 23.28 8.38 -9.39
C PHE A 656 22.42 9.46 -8.78
N ASP A 657 22.86 10.00 -7.65
CA ASP A 657 22.25 11.12 -6.96
C ASP A 657 23.31 12.16 -6.64
N TYR A 658 22.94 13.42 -6.78
CA TYR A 658 23.73 14.56 -6.40
C TYR A 658 22.86 15.52 -5.60
N THR A 659 23.38 15.92 -4.44
CA THR A 659 22.79 16.93 -3.57
C THR A 659 23.80 18.02 -3.34
N PHE A 660 23.38 19.26 -3.55
CA PHE A 660 24.08 20.45 -3.08
C PHE A 660 23.24 21.06 -1.96
N ALA A 661 23.84 21.25 -0.78
CA ALA A 661 23.20 21.99 0.29
C ALA A 661 24.06 23.21 0.66
N TYR A 662 23.40 24.36 0.77
CA TYR A 662 24.00 25.59 1.28
C TYR A 662 23.19 26.02 2.51
N GLU A 663 23.79 25.80 3.67
CA GLU A 663 23.30 26.18 4.98
C GLU A 663 23.95 27.52 5.35
N THR A 664 23.14 28.52 5.66
CA THR A 664 23.56 29.90 5.91
C THR A 664 22.55 30.56 6.85
N THR A 665 22.73 31.84 7.16
CA THR A 665 21.75 32.61 7.93
C THR A 665 21.43 33.97 7.29
N ASN A 666 20.46 34.68 7.86
CA ASN A 666 20.18 36.09 7.55
C ASN A 666 21.00 37.09 8.40
N ALA A 667 21.99 36.64 9.19
CA ALA A 667 22.70 37.48 10.17
C ALA A 667 23.35 38.72 9.53
N GLU A 668 23.90 38.59 8.32
CA GLU A 668 24.51 39.73 7.60
C GLU A 668 23.48 40.78 7.15
N ALA A 669 22.24 40.37 6.88
CA ALA A 669 21.14 41.29 6.60
C ALA A 669 20.68 41.98 7.88
N LEU A 670 20.45 41.23 8.97
CA LEU A 670 20.06 41.77 10.27
C LEU A 670 21.07 42.78 10.82
N ALA A 671 22.36 42.49 10.66
CA ALA A 671 23.43 43.36 11.12
C ALA A 671 23.43 44.74 10.42
N LYS A 672 22.95 44.85 9.17
CA LYS A 672 22.82 46.14 8.46
C LYS A 672 21.74 47.03 9.03
N ASP A 673 20.72 46.42 9.63
CA ASP A 673 19.57 47.09 10.22
C ASP A 673 19.69 47.25 11.76
N ALA A 674 20.86 46.91 12.32
CA ALA A 674 21.15 47.07 13.75
C ALA A 674 21.18 48.55 14.16
N ALA A 675 20.67 48.85 15.36
CA ALA A 675 20.61 50.24 15.86
C ALA A 675 21.99 50.80 16.25
N ASP A 676 22.95 49.94 16.63
CA ASP A 676 24.29 50.33 17.03
C ASP A 676 25.34 49.23 16.74
N SER A 677 26.61 49.60 16.85
CA SER A 677 27.73 48.72 16.56
C SER A 677 27.89 47.55 17.54
N ALA A 678 27.35 47.63 18.76
CA ALA A 678 27.40 46.54 19.72
C ALA A 678 26.41 45.44 19.32
N THR A 679 25.19 45.81 18.92
CA THR A 679 24.20 44.88 18.36
C THR A 679 24.66 44.28 17.04
N GLU A 680 25.25 45.08 16.14
CA GLU A 680 25.84 44.59 14.89
C GLU A 680 26.91 43.51 15.15
N THR A 681 27.78 43.75 16.14
CA THR A 681 28.83 42.79 16.51
C THR A 681 28.23 41.53 17.11
N ALA A 682 27.26 41.66 18.03
CA ALA A 682 26.61 40.53 18.68
C ALA A 682 25.90 39.60 17.68
N ILE A 683 25.26 40.14 16.64
CA ILE A 683 24.63 39.36 15.57
C ILE A 683 25.69 38.63 14.74
N LYS A 684 26.74 39.32 14.31
CA LYS A 684 27.78 38.74 13.44
C LYS A 684 28.58 37.63 14.11
N THR A 685 28.83 37.74 15.41
CA THR A 685 29.60 36.76 16.18
C THR A 685 28.72 35.80 16.99
N SER A 686 27.42 35.72 16.69
CA SER A 686 26.54 34.74 17.35
C SER A 686 26.91 33.32 16.92
N THR A 687 26.82 32.36 17.84
CA THR A 687 26.98 30.93 17.52
C THR A 687 25.93 30.42 16.55
N ASP A 688 24.81 31.14 16.41
CA ASP A 688 23.75 30.78 15.47
C ASP A 688 24.09 31.19 14.04
N ASN A 689 25.13 32.02 13.82
CA ASN A 689 25.56 32.49 12.51
C ASN A 689 26.56 31.54 11.85
N ASP A 690 26.13 30.33 11.55
CA ASP A 690 26.97 29.34 10.88
C ASP A 690 26.66 29.24 9.39
N THR A 691 27.68 28.89 8.61
CA THR A 691 27.55 28.78 7.16
C THR A 691 28.37 27.62 6.63
N THR A 692 27.68 26.68 5.99
CA THR A 692 28.25 25.43 5.49
C THR A 692 27.76 25.15 4.09
N ILE A 693 28.68 24.76 3.20
CA ILE A 693 28.37 24.29 1.85
C ILE A 693 28.73 22.80 1.78
N SER A 694 27.81 21.97 1.30
CA SER A 694 28.08 20.55 1.06
C SER A 694 27.71 20.12 -0.35
N HIS A 695 28.59 19.30 -0.94
CA HIS A 695 28.41 18.64 -2.22
C HIS A 695 28.41 17.13 -2.01
N THR A 696 27.24 16.50 -2.01
CA THR A 696 27.10 15.06 -1.80
C THR A 696 26.79 14.33 -3.10
N GLY A 697 27.65 13.39 -3.49
CA GLY A 697 27.40 12.45 -4.58
C GLY A 697 27.13 11.05 -4.05
N GLU A 698 26.07 10.41 -4.53
CA GLU A 698 25.76 9.01 -4.23
C GLU A 698 25.70 8.20 -5.52
N LEU A 699 26.52 7.14 -5.60
CA LEU A 699 26.48 6.16 -6.67
C LEU A 699 25.98 4.83 -6.11
N ARG A 700 24.92 4.29 -6.69
CA ARG A 700 24.34 3.01 -6.32
C ARG A 700 24.39 2.05 -7.49
N TRP A 701 24.85 0.84 -7.23
CA TRP A 701 24.77 -0.27 -8.16
C TRP A 701 24.08 -1.44 -7.48
N ARG A 702 23.13 -2.05 -8.16
CA ARG A 702 22.56 -3.34 -7.78
C ARG A 702 22.61 -4.25 -8.98
N SER A 703 23.28 -5.38 -8.88
CA SER A 703 23.40 -6.35 -9.96
C SER A 703 22.04 -6.92 -10.35
N ALA A 704 21.96 -7.51 -11.55
CA ALA A 704 20.87 -8.41 -11.86
C ALA A 704 20.91 -9.63 -10.92
N ARG A 705 19.77 -10.30 -10.78
CA ARG A 705 19.70 -11.58 -10.08
C ARG A 705 20.20 -12.67 -11.03
N TYR A 706 21.39 -13.21 -10.78
CA TYR A 706 21.98 -14.27 -11.62
C TYR A 706 21.51 -15.64 -11.13
N LYS A 707 20.95 -16.45 -12.02
CA LYS A 707 20.53 -17.83 -11.70
C LYS A 707 21.40 -18.81 -12.47
N ILE A 708 22.17 -19.63 -11.75
CA ILE A 708 23.03 -20.68 -12.30
C ILE A 708 22.57 -22.02 -11.68
N GLY A 709 21.71 -22.74 -12.41
CA GLY A 709 21.04 -23.92 -11.88
C GLY A 709 20.16 -23.59 -10.68
N SER A 710 20.47 -24.22 -9.53
CA SER A 710 19.79 -23.99 -8.24
C SER A 710 20.39 -22.87 -7.39
N VAL A 711 21.48 -22.25 -7.86
CA VAL A 711 22.14 -21.11 -7.21
C VAL A 711 21.56 -19.82 -7.78
N THR A 712 21.21 -18.89 -6.90
CA THR A 712 20.80 -17.53 -7.26
C THR A 712 21.66 -16.52 -6.51
N THR A 713 22.34 -15.61 -7.21
CA THR A 713 23.20 -14.60 -6.60
C THR A 713 22.80 -13.18 -6.98
N ASN A 714 23.11 -12.23 -6.10
CA ASN A 714 23.00 -10.81 -6.34
C ASN A 714 24.10 -10.06 -5.59
N PHE A 715 24.43 -8.86 -6.08
CA PHE A 715 25.46 -8.00 -5.51
C PHE A 715 24.95 -6.56 -5.51
N GLY A 716 25.42 -5.77 -4.56
CA GLY A 716 25.18 -4.36 -4.47
C GLY A 716 26.46 -3.64 -4.09
N ALA A 717 26.63 -2.44 -4.62
CA ALA A 717 27.64 -1.50 -4.17
C ALA A 717 26.98 -0.13 -4.05
N LYS A 718 27.37 0.65 -3.05
CA LYS A 718 26.96 2.04 -2.92
C LYS A 718 28.16 2.85 -2.45
N THR A 719 28.33 4.05 -2.98
CA THR A 719 29.19 5.07 -2.37
C THR A 719 28.35 6.29 -2.08
N LYS A 720 28.65 7.01 -0.99
CA LYS A 720 28.04 8.30 -0.66
C LYS A 720 29.14 9.17 -0.08
N ASP A 721 29.56 10.14 -0.89
CA ASP A 721 30.71 10.97 -0.62
C ASP A 721 30.27 12.44 -0.60
N SER A 722 30.66 13.18 0.43
CA SER A 722 30.33 14.59 0.63
C SER A 722 31.59 15.41 0.75
N PHE A 723 31.70 16.51 0.01
CA PHE A 723 32.71 17.55 0.26
C PHE A 723 32.04 18.70 1.00
N VAL A 724 32.48 18.97 2.21
CA VAL A 724 31.93 19.98 3.12
C VAL A 724 32.94 21.13 3.24
N THR A 725 32.45 22.37 3.12
CA THR A 725 33.21 23.60 3.34
C THR A 725 32.47 24.42 4.39
N GLU A 726 33.14 24.67 5.51
CA GLU A 726 32.62 25.51 6.59
C GLU A 726 33.17 26.91 6.40
N HIS A 727 32.30 27.85 6.07
CA HIS A 727 32.64 29.26 5.92
C HIS A 727 32.56 30.02 7.24
N THR A 728 31.70 29.60 8.16
CA THR A 728 31.55 30.20 9.49
C THR A 728 31.13 29.12 10.47
N VAL A 729 31.82 29.05 11.60
CA VAL A 729 31.56 28.11 12.70
C VAL A 729 31.58 28.91 14.00
N ASP A 730 30.56 28.73 14.83
CA ASP A 730 30.30 29.50 16.04
C ASP A 730 30.41 31.02 15.79
N GLY A 731 29.87 31.50 14.66
CA GLY A 731 29.89 32.93 14.29
C GLY A 731 31.27 33.49 13.91
N THR A 732 32.28 32.63 13.75
CA THR A 732 33.64 33.02 13.36
C THR A 732 33.98 32.48 11.97
N ALA A 733 34.57 33.33 11.12
CA ALA A 733 34.98 32.92 9.78
C ALA A 733 35.88 31.68 9.84
N SER A 734 35.42 30.61 9.20
CA SER A 734 36.18 29.39 8.99
C SER A 734 36.55 29.24 7.52
N GLY A 735 37.60 28.48 7.27
CA GLY A 735 37.99 28.04 5.93
C GLY A 735 38.29 26.55 5.91
N SER A 736 37.79 25.82 6.91
CA SER A 736 37.90 24.36 6.97
C SER A 736 37.10 23.76 5.83
N SER A 737 37.68 22.73 5.24
CA SER A 737 36.99 21.89 4.29
C SER A 737 37.43 20.46 4.51
N PHE A 738 36.49 19.53 4.41
CA PHE A 738 36.74 18.12 4.61
C PHE A 738 35.86 17.27 3.70
N TRP A 739 36.26 16.02 3.53
CA TRP A 739 35.48 15.00 2.86
C TRP A 739 34.87 14.06 3.89
N GLU A 740 33.58 13.78 3.77
CA GLU A 740 32.96 12.61 4.36
C GLU A 740 32.82 11.56 3.26
N LEU A 741 33.40 10.39 3.45
CA LEU A 741 33.50 9.35 2.43
C LEU A 741 32.85 8.09 2.97
N SER A 742 32.09 7.41 2.12
CA SER A 742 31.53 6.12 2.50
C SER A 742 31.35 5.19 1.32
N TYR A 743 31.61 3.90 1.54
CA TYR A 743 31.19 2.87 0.60
C TYR A 743 30.66 1.63 1.33
N ALA A 744 29.72 0.99 0.64
CA ALA A 744 28.95 -0.15 1.09
C ALA A 744 29.00 -1.22 0.01
N LEU A 745 29.25 -2.47 0.39
CA LEU A 745 29.18 -3.64 -0.47
C LEU A 745 28.21 -4.64 0.12
N SER A 746 27.38 -5.24 -0.71
CA SER A 746 26.49 -6.33 -0.29
C SER A 746 26.49 -7.45 -1.33
N GLY A 747 26.37 -8.68 -0.87
CA GLY A 747 26.33 -9.86 -1.72
C GLY A 747 25.44 -10.92 -1.11
N GLY A 748 24.55 -11.50 -1.92
CA GLY A 748 23.65 -12.57 -1.51
C GLY A 748 23.81 -13.79 -2.41
N VAL A 749 23.85 -14.97 -1.79
CA VAL A 749 23.83 -16.27 -2.46
C VAL A 749 22.72 -17.10 -1.86
N ASN A 750 21.79 -17.54 -2.69
CA ASN A 750 20.76 -18.50 -2.35
C ASN A 750 21.05 -19.81 -3.07
N PHE A 751 21.07 -20.93 -2.36
CA PHE A 751 21.21 -22.27 -2.92
C PHE A 751 20.12 -23.17 -2.34
N SER A 752 19.13 -23.51 -3.18
CA SER A 752 17.95 -24.28 -2.75
C SER A 752 17.29 -23.63 -1.53
N ARG A 753 17.40 -24.25 -0.35
CA ARG A 753 16.83 -23.78 0.92
C ARG A 753 17.77 -22.93 1.77
N TYR A 754 19.04 -22.80 1.38
CA TYR A 754 20.06 -22.04 2.10
C TYR A 754 20.21 -20.65 1.49
N SER A 755 20.42 -19.65 2.33
CA SER A 755 20.69 -18.26 1.95
C SER A 755 21.84 -17.74 2.78
N LEU A 756 22.77 -17.05 2.14
CA LEU A 756 23.87 -16.33 2.78
C LEU A 756 23.92 -14.94 2.18
N SER A 757 23.84 -13.93 3.02
CA SER A 757 24.05 -12.53 2.65
C SER A 757 25.20 -11.98 3.47
N LEU A 758 26.10 -11.27 2.81
CA LEU A 758 27.21 -10.57 3.44
C LEU A 758 27.09 -9.08 3.11
N GLY A 759 27.40 -8.23 4.08
CA GLY A 759 27.46 -6.79 3.99
C GLY A 759 28.80 -6.28 4.51
N PHE A 760 29.28 -5.19 3.95
CA PHE A 760 30.42 -4.45 4.42
C PHE A 760 30.16 -2.97 4.21
N ASP A 761 30.39 -2.17 5.24
CA ASP A 761 30.28 -0.72 5.20
C ASP A 761 31.57 -0.10 5.73
N HIS A 762 32.02 0.99 5.12
CA HIS A 762 33.14 1.77 5.60
C HIS A 762 32.83 3.25 5.40
N ALA A 763 32.93 4.03 6.47
CA ALA A 763 32.77 5.47 6.43
C ALA A 763 33.94 6.15 7.15
N TRP A 764 34.41 7.27 6.63
CA TRP A 764 35.48 8.05 7.26
C TRP A 764 35.37 9.52 6.85
N SER A 765 35.98 10.40 7.63
CA SER A 765 36.08 11.82 7.29
C SER A 765 37.53 12.31 7.35
N THR A 766 37.86 13.30 6.51
CA THR A 766 39.17 13.99 6.54
C THR A 766 39.19 15.14 7.54
N GLU A 767 38.09 15.40 8.24
CA GLU A 767 38.00 16.38 9.31
C GLU A 767 38.90 15.98 10.48
N SER A 768 39.43 16.97 11.20
CA SER A 768 40.26 16.72 12.37
C SER A 768 39.48 15.96 13.44
N ASN A 769 40.07 14.91 13.99
CA ASN A 769 39.47 14.06 15.03
C ASN A 769 38.18 13.32 14.61
N ALA A 770 37.91 13.19 13.31
CA ALA A 770 36.76 12.41 12.85
C ALA A 770 36.92 10.90 13.07
N LEU A 771 35.79 10.23 13.24
CA LEU A 771 35.71 8.78 13.35
C LEU A 771 35.76 8.13 11.96
N THR A 772 36.52 7.05 11.86
CA THR A 772 36.51 6.07 10.78
C THR A 772 35.79 4.83 11.28
N SER A 773 34.72 4.41 10.61
CA SER A 773 33.91 3.27 11.01
C SER A 773 33.91 2.15 9.96
N PHE A 774 34.01 0.91 10.43
CA PHE A 774 33.87 -0.29 9.61
C PHE A 774 32.71 -1.13 10.15
N GLY A 775 31.77 -1.51 9.28
CA GLY A 775 30.68 -2.42 9.58
C GLY A 775 30.80 -3.69 8.75
N TYR A 776 30.56 -4.84 9.37
CA TYR A 776 30.53 -6.14 8.70
C TYR A 776 29.24 -6.83 9.07
N ASP A 777 28.45 -7.25 8.08
CA ASP A 777 27.21 -7.98 8.30
C ASP A 777 27.27 -9.36 7.66
N ALA A 778 26.75 -10.35 8.36
CA ALA A 778 26.53 -11.69 7.83
C ALA A 778 25.14 -12.16 8.25
N LYS A 779 24.35 -12.59 7.28
CA LYS A 779 23.05 -13.22 7.50
C LYS A 779 23.02 -14.56 6.79
N PHE A 780 22.86 -15.61 7.56
CA PHE A 780 22.65 -16.95 7.05
C PHE A 780 21.24 -17.41 7.39
N GLY A 781 20.54 -18.01 6.43
CA GLY A 781 19.18 -18.50 6.61
C GLY A 781 18.99 -19.87 5.98
N MET A 782 18.25 -20.74 6.65
CA MET A 782 17.77 -22.02 6.13
C MET A 782 16.24 -22.01 6.12
N LYS A 783 15.65 -22.45 5.01
CA LYS A 783 14.20 -22.65 4.87
C LYS A 783 13.89 -24.15 4.79
N GLU A 784 12.62 -24.51 4.87
CA GLU A 784 12.16 -25.91 4.65
C GLU A 784 12.89 -26.92 5.55
N THR A 785 13.08 -26.58 6.83
CA THR A 785 13.63 -27.50 7.84
C THR A 785 12.52 -27.95 8.81
N PHE A 786 12.87 -28.63 9.91
CA PHE A 786 11.90 -28.89 10.97
C PHE A 786 11.27 -27.57 11.46
N PHE A 787 12.08 -26.53 11.65
CA PHE A 787 11.65 -25.13 11.75
C PHE A 787 11.56 -24.55 10.33
N ASP A 788 10.42 -23.97 9.95
CA ASP A 788 10.19 -23.55 8.57
C ASP A 788 11.22 -22.51 8.10
N THR A 789 11.68 -21.67 9.04
CA THR A 789 12.84 -20.80 8.86
C THR A 789 13.77 -20.90 10.07
N ILE A 790 15.07 -20.95 9.81
CA ILE A 790 16.16 -20.76 10.78
C ILE A 790 17.02 -19.63 10.24
N SER A 791 17.35 -18.61 11.04
CA SER A 791 18.29 -17.58 10.63
C SER A 791 19.29 -17.22 11.71
N PHE A 792 20.51 -16.95 11.27
CA PHE A 792 21.60 -16.44 12.08
C PHE A 792 22.00 -15.10 11.47
N THR A 793 22.07 -14.05 12.26
CA THR A 793 22.72 -12.81 11.87
C THR A 793 23.91 -12.55 12.79
N ALA A 794 24.97 -12.02 12.23
CA ALA A 794 26.12 -11.53 12.97
C ALA A 794 26.53 -10.21 12.33
N SER A 795 26.81 -9.22 13.16
CA SER A 795 27.31 -7.92 12.77
C SER A 795 28.49 -7.55 13.66
N PHE A 796 29.44 -6.86 13.08
CA PHE A 796 30.62 -6.36 13.77
C PHE A 796 30.90 -4.96 13.29
N ASP A 797 30.75 -3.99 14.18
CA ASP A 797 31.03 -2.59 13.90
C ASP A 797 32.25 -2.16 14.70
N GLN A 798 33.11 -1.35 14.09
CA GLN A 798 34.31 -0.82 14.70
C GLN A 798 34.41 0.67 14.42
N ALA A 799 34.82 1.46 15.40
CA ALA A 799 35.06 2.89 15.28
C ALA A 799 36.49 3.22 15.69
N PHE A 800 37.18 4.00 14.85
CA PHE A 800 38.58 4.37 14.98
C PHE A 800 38.74 5.88 14.86
N ARG A 801 39.68 6.48 15.60
CA ARG A 801 40.31 7.77 15.22
C ARG A 801 41.76 7.54 14.85
N SER A 802 42.65 7.45 15.84
CA SER A 802 44.05 7.03 15.69
C SER A 802 44.29 5.56 16.05
N SER A 803 43.44 5.03 16.91
CA SER A 803 43.38 3.63 17.36
C SER A 803 41.91 3.21 17.43
N LEU A 804 41.65 1.93 17.66
CA LEU A 804 40.29 1.45 17.95
C LEU A 804 39.77 2.17 19.19
N GLU A 805 38.61 2.82 19.07
CA GLU A 805 37.96 3.58 20.14
C GLU A 805 36.73 2.85 20.68
N ALA A 806 35.99 2.18 19.81
CA ALA A 806 34.87 1.35 20.22
C ALA A 806 34.64 0.22 19.21
N TYR A 807 34.01 -0.87 19.67
CA TYR A 807 33.45 -1.87 18.78
C TYR A 807 32.14 -2.42 19.33
N LYS A 808 31.31 -2.88 18.40
CA LYS A 808 30.03 -3.52 18.68
C LYS A 808 29.97 -4.85 17.97
N ILE A 809 29.64 -5.91 18.71
CA ILE A 809 29.32 -7.22 18.13
C ILE A 809 27.84 -7.46 18.40
N THR A 810 27.05 -7.72 17.37
CA THR A 810 25.66 -8.14 17.54
C THR A 810 25.41 -9.44 16.80
N GLY A 811 24.88 -10.43 17.50
CA GLY A 811 24.46 -11.71 16.96
C GLY A 811 22.97 -11.93 17.22
N SER A 812 22.29 -12.58 16.29
CA SER A 812 20.91 -13.01 16.45
C SER A 812 20.73 -14.43 15.95
N PHE A 813 19.95 -15.23 16.67
CA PHE A 813 19.53 -16.55 16.27
C PHE A 813 18.01 -16.66 16.37
N ALA A 814 17.36 -16.78 15.21
CA ALA A 814 15.92 -16.88 15.11
C ALA A 814 15.49 -18.24 14.54
N LEU A 815 14.45 -18.80 15.17
CA LEU A 815 13.72 -19.99 14.74
C LEU A 815 12.26 -19.61 14.52
N GLU A 816 11.67 -20.07 13.42
CA GLU A 816 10.24 -19.87 13.13
C GLU A 816 9.60 -21.20 12.70
N LYS A 817 8.42 -21.50 13.26
CA LYS A 817 7.59 -22.63 12.87
C LYS A 817 6.13 -22.22 12.68
N ARG A 818 5.56 -22.55 11.54
CA ARG A 818 4.15 -22.37 11.20
C ARG A 818 3.43 -23.72 11.30
N LEU A 819 2.37 -23.75 12.09
CA LEU A 819 1.48 -24.88 12.34
C LEU A 819 0.04 -24.44 12.02
N GLY A 820 -0.27 -24.32 10.73
CA GLY A 820 -1.57 -23.81 10.28
C GLY A 820 -1.73 -22.32 10.60
N LEU A 821 -2.66 -21.99 11.51
CA LEU A 821 -2.94 -20.62 11.97
C LEU A 821 -2.03 -20.14 13.10
N ILE A 822 -1.16 -21.03 13.61
CA ILE A 822 -0.23 -20.73 14.70
C ILE A 822 1.17 -20.57 14.12
N THR A 823 1.86 -19.48 14.46
CA THR A 823 3.29 -19.28 14.22
C THR A 823 3.99 -19.18 15.56
N ALA A 824 4.95 -20.07 15.81
CA ALA A 824 5.82 -19.99 16.97
C ALA A 824 7.21 -19.54 16.52
N SER A 825 7.80 -18.59 17.22
CA SER A 825 9.17 -18.16 16.98
C SER A 825 9.95 -18.01 18.27
N ALA A 826 11.24 -18.26 18.21
CA ALA A 826 12.19 -17.94 19.26
C ALA A 826 13.32 -17.13 18.64
N ASN A 827 13.67 -16.01 19.25
CA ASN A 827 14.79 -15.18 18.85
C ASN A 827 15.73 -14.98 20.04
N LEU A 828 17.01 -15.25 19.85
CA LEU A 828 18.06 -14.94 20.81
C LEU A 828 18.93 -13.85 20.22
N ASP A 829 18.83 -12.64 20.76
CA ASP A 829 19.67 -11.50 20.41
C ASP A 829 20.75 -11.33 21.46
N VAL A 830 21.99 -11.15 21.01
CA VAL A 830 23.15 -10.87 21.84
C VAL A 830 23.84 -9.66 21.25
N SER A 831 24.01 -8.60 22.02
CA SER A 831 24.79 -7.43 21.63
C SER A 831 25.83 -7.15 22.69
N PHE A 832 27.06 -6.87 22.26
CA PHE A 832 28.13 -6.44 23.13
C PHE A 832 28.72 -5.17 22.56
N TYR A 833 28.69 -4.09 23.34
CA TYR A 833 29.34 -2.82 23.01
C TYR A 833 30.45 -2.57 24.03
N ASP A 834 31.62 -2.21 23.52
CA ASP A 834 32.82 -1.93 24.31
C ASP A 834 33.45 -0.64 23.78
N SER A 835 33.47 0.38 24.63
CA SER A 835 34.10 1.67 24.44
C SER A 835 35.44 1.67 25.16
N LEU A 836 36.51 1.64 24.36
CA LEU A 836 37.90 1.62 24.84
C LEU A 836 38.38 2.98 25.38
N ILE A 837 37.55 4.03 25.26
CA ILE A 837 37.82 5.37 25.80
C ILE A 837 37.13 5.57 27.15
N ASP A 838 35.86 5.17 27.25
CA ASP A 838 35.03 5.33 28.43
C ASP A 838 34.15 4.10 28.62
N ASN A 839 34.35 3.40 29.74
CA ASN A 839 33.64 2.17 30.05
C ASN A 839 32.24 2.41 30.67
N ALA A 840 31.82 3.67 30.82
CA ALA A 840 30.49 4.01 31.32
C ALA A 840 29.36 3.43 30.46
N ASP A 841 29.62 3.27 29.16
CA ASP A 841 28.64 2.78 28.17
C ASP A 841 28.84 1.30 27.78
N ASP A 842 29.84 0.61 28.35
CA ASP A 842 30.10 -0.80 28.05
C ASP A 842 28.91 -1.65 28.49
N ALA A 843 28.36 -2.44 27.57
CA ALA A 843 27.17 -3.22 27.85
C ALA A 843 27.14 -4.53 27.07
N LEU A 844 27.02 -5.64 27.81
CA LEU A 844 26.48 -6.88 27.27
C LEU A 844 24.96 -6.86 27.42
N ALA A 845 24.25 -6.88 26.30
CA ALA A 845 22.82 -7.10 26.24
C ALA A 845 22.55 -8.49 25.68
N THR A 846 21.68 -9.25 26.34
CA THR A 846 21.18 -10.51 25.81
C THR A 846 19.69 -10.58 26.06
N THR A 847 18.95 -10.89 25.01
CA THR A 847 17.50 -10.97 25.04
C THR A 847 17.07 -12.25 24.36
N LEU A 848 16.36 -13.11 25.08
CA LEU A 848 15.65 -14.25 24.52
C LEU A 848 14.17 -13.89 24.44
N THR A 849 13.65 -13.82 23.22
CA THR A 849 12.24 -13.58 22.97
C THR A 849 11.60 -14.84 22.40
N VAL A 850 10.57 -15.35 23.06
CA VAL A 850 9.75 -16.46 22.58
C VAL A 850 8.35 -15.94 22.30
N LYS A 851 7.91 -16.06 21.04
CA LYS A 851 6.58 -15.62 20.61
C LYS A 851 5.76 -16.81 20.13
N GLY A 852 4.50 -16.85 20.55
CA GLY A 852 3.47 -17.70 19.98
C GLY A 852 2.35 -16.83 19.44
N VAL A 853 2.19 -16.82 18.13
CA VAL A 853 1.19 -16.02 17.43
C VAL A 853 0.11 -16.94 16.85
N PHE A 854 -1.13 -16.70 17.21
CA PHE A 854 -2.31 -17.21 16.52
C PHE A 854 -2.90 -16.08 15.69
N SER A 855 -3.09 -16.28 14.39
CA SER A 855 -3.71 -15.29 13.51
C SER A 855 -4.69 -15.96 12.56
N LYS A 856 -5.92 -15.44 12.49
CA LYS A 856 -6.97 -15.88 11.58
C LYS A 856 -7.73 -14.71 10.98
#